data_AF-F8PJ92-F1
#
_entry.id   AF-F8PJ92-F1
#
_cell.length_a   1.000
_cell.length_b   1.000
_cell.length_c   1.000
_cell.angle_alpha   90.00
_cell.angle_beta   90.00
_cell.angle_gamma   90.00
#
_symmetry.space_group_name_H-M   'P 1'
#
loop_
_entity.id
_entity.type
_entity.pdbx_description
1 polymer ?
#
loop_
_entity_poly.entity_id
_entity_poly.type
_entity_poly.pdbx_seq_one_letter_code
_entity_poly.pdbx_strand_id
1 'polypeptide(L)'
;MPGPRSKAKKAKKTQKLEPKQELDRFEHLVDDIDGAEGWNAIVSILCDYFQLPDLTTRSGLKKLFTNFDVFYRRLDNAYEANIENDKMTGGIIGIFTKMCADSILRTKLFEKGLLMKIMPLINKPLCRHLALRALTTVTHHGGAEVRREIAVQATPTLLGVLQDYPDDLKAAELAIRTLAHSIGSLINVADKPDIKDIKRLNVPTMIRLVTGFVRRPGVTVVLVHHAIELLTHPTLHFWKDCKAYLPMVSLLVASLRSTDLLVRSMALGGLLRLEAGAAEVDQRFNDPQKFIASIRRKFPQHLSDIMMNYGPDRCDISLTLYSYVDNQDAFMQYAQDQDLYALAKKLAGFITKNEFSITDGGFQTQNPHTGRMEEMDLGLPFKRWADALPHCAKIIREKGCVGEEDLADMLDMKHFVIKSRIPEAVALARKAIERNPRFPYFYYIITLGTEIEEGLRFAKKGMKCKNITPFVRFAMMQRAVEIAGDLGVCRLLEAQPGDQKWEEGIAFIVSSLDDAKTYISEAPPDARHMKNVLYWYIVLTLVVKGPSMSPGLTELQKQQDAIHKLQTADEFGIFSGTIPPNTQLRLTQQTVVKLYSSATEEWGPVIAHFDSLAAYDSDHQGQSVISAEKAEDDLAAWLDEMRLDDGAQDESCIARCSHPRIRANSVELYRCSYCGNPSAVLRKCSGCAKARYCDSSCQKSHWSDHKAVCKS
;
A
#
# COMPACT_ATOMS: atom_id res chain seq x y z
N MET A 1 -57.26 -49.62 29.70
CA MET A 1 -57.28 -48.40 30.55
C MET A 1 -56.24 -47.42 30.04
N PRO A 2 -56.62 -46.18 29.67
CA PRO A 2 -55.71 -45.14 29.20
C PRO A 2 -55.18 -44.27 30.36
N GLY A 3 -53.89 -43.92 30.31
CA GLY A 3 -53.18 -43.03 31.23
C GLY A 3 -53.36 -41.53 30.94
N PRO A 4 -52.88 -40.64 31.83
CA PRO A 4 -53.54 -39.37 32.13
C PRO A 4 -53.16 -38.20 31.21
N ARG A 5 -54.17 -37.34 31.02
CA ARG A 5 -54.18 -36.06 30.31
C ARG A 5 -53.10 -35.08 30.82
N SER A 6 -52.24 -34.60 29.93
CA SER A 6 -51.46 -33.38 30.15
C SER A 6 -52.26 -32.14 29.74
N LYS A 7 -52.36 -31.16 30.64
CA LYS A 7 -53.06 -29.89 30.41
C LYS A 7 -52.22 -28.98 29.52
N ALA A 8 -52.74 -28.60 28.36
CA ALA A 8 -52.19 -27.53 27.54
C ALA A 8 -52.29 -26.18 28.27
N LYS A 9 -51.16 -25.49 28.48
CA LYS A 9 -51.13 -24.10 28.94
C LYS A 9 -51.52 -23.19 27.76
N LYS A 10 -52.61 -22.43 27.94
CA LYS A 10 -53.04 -21.34 27.02
C LYS A 10 -51.90 -20.34 26.83
N ALA A 11 -51.51 -20.09 25.58
CA ALA A 11 -50.69 -18.95 25.22
C ALA A 11 -51.45 -17.65 25.56
N LYS A 12 -50.84 -16.77 26.36
CA LYS A 12 -51.32 -15.39 26.55
C LYS A 12 -51.16 -14.66 25.22
N LYS A 13 -52.27 -14.25 24.61
CA LYS A 13 -52.28 -13.24 23.54
C LYS A 13 -51.65 -11.96 24.09
N THR A 14 -50.52 -11.54 23.54
CA THR A 14 -49.96 -10.20 23.75
C THR A 14 -50.92 -9.21 23.07
N GLN A 15 -51.60 -8.37 23.85
CA GLN A 15 -52.37 -7.25 23.32
C GLN A 15 -51.39 -6.28 22.63
N LYS A 16 -51.55 -6.06 21.32
CA LYS A 16 -51.01 -4.88 20.65
C LYS A 16 -51.88 -3.70 21.10
N LEU A 17 -51.28 -2.73 21.80
CA LEU A 17 -51.93 -1.46 22.14
C LEU A 17 -52.06 -0.59 20.88
N GLU A 18 -53.07 0.27 20.83
CA GLU A 18 -53.29 1.19 19.70
C GLU A 18 -52.25 2.32 19.68
N PRO A 19 -51.86 2.85 18.50
CA PRO A 19 -50.79 3.85 18.37
C PRO A 19 -50.96 5.12 19.22
N LYS A 20 -52.20 5.56 19.49
CA LYS A 20 -52.48 6.72 20.35
C LYS A 20 -52.08 6.49 21.81
N GLN A 21 -52.19 5.26 22.32
CA GLN A 21 -51.89 4.95 23.72
C GLN A 21 -50.37 4.87 24.02
N GLU A 22 -49.52 4.71 23.00
CA GLU A 22 -48.06 4.77 23.18
C GLU A 22 -47.50 6.20 23.12
N LEU A 23 -48.15 7.12 22.40
CA LEU A 23 -47.79 8.55 22.38
C LEU A 23 -48.04 9.22 23.73
N ASP A 24 -49.19 8.97 24.36
CA ASP A 24 -49.54 9.48 25.70
C ASP A 24 -48.52 9.04 26.79
N ARG A 25 -47.77 7.95 26.57
CA ARG A 25 -46.77 7.45 27.52
C ARG A 25 -45.53 8.36 27.64
N PHE A 26 -45.23 9.11 26.58
CA PHE A 26 -44.02 9.94 26.51
C PHE A 26 -44.34 11.45 26.55
N GLU A 27 -45.60 11.84 26.72
CA GLU A 27 -46.04 13.24 26.65
C GLU A 27 -45.24 14.16 27.58
N HIS A 28 -45.13 13.81 28.87
CA HIS A 28 -44.31 14.56 29.83
C HIS A 28 -42.80 14.57 29.50
N LEU A 29 -42.29 13.52 28.88
CA LEU A 29 -40.88 13.45 28.47
C LEU A 29 -40.61 14.33 27.24
N VAL A 30 -41.59 14.44 26.34
CA VAL A 30 -41.52 15.30 25.15
C VAL A 30 -41.45 16.76 25.58
N ASP A 31 -42.27 17.18 26.54
CA ASP A 31 -42.24 18.55 27.09
C ASP A 31 -40.85 18.91 27.68
N ASP A 32 -40.26 18.01 28.47
CA ASP A 32 -38.93 18.20 29.07
C ASP A 32 -37.82 18.30 28.00
N ILE A 33 -37.92 17.51 26.93
CA ILE A 33 -36.97 17.49 25.81
C ILE A 33 -37.12 18.73 24.93
N ASP A 34 -38.34 19.18 24.69
CA ASP A 34 -38.62 20.36 23.89
C ASP A 34 -38.11 21.64 24.58
N GLY A 35 -38.10 21.66 25.91
CA GLY A 35 -37.46 22.72 26.72
C GLY A 35 -35.92 22.67 26.80
N ALA A 36 -35.28 21.57 26.38
CA ALA A 36 -33.83 21.40 26.53
C ALA A 36 -33.02 22.07 25.41
N GLU A 37 -31.94 22.77 25.79
CA GLU A 37 -30.97 23.39 24.88
C GLU A 37 -29.79 22.44 24.58
N GLY A 38 -29.76 21.95 23.35
CA GLY A 38 -28.64 21.17 22.81
C GLY A 38 -28.71 19.66 23.07
N TRP A 39 -28.04 18.91 22.18
CA TRP A 39 -28.13 17.44 22.13
C TRP A 39 -27.61 16.73 23.38
N ASN A 40 -26.65 17.30 24.10
CA ASN A 40 -26.12 16.69 25.32
C ASN A 40 -27.15 16.70 26.46
N ALA A 41 -27.89 17.81 26.62
CA ALA A 41 -28.94 17.91 27.63
C ALA A 41 -30.09 16.93 27.33
N ILE A 42 -30.53 16.89 26.06
CA ILE A 42 -31.54 15.93 25.59
C ILE A 42 -31.11 14.48 25.86
N VAL A 43 -29.86 14.12 25.51
CA VAL A 43 -29.34 12.77 25.75
C VAL A 43 -29.28 12.45 27.25
N SER A 44 -28.92 13.40 28.11
CA SER A 44 -28.91 13.19 29.56
C SER A 44 -30.31 12.95 30.12
N ILE A 45 -31.29 13.78 29.75
CA ILE A 45 -32.70 13.61 30.16
C ILE A 45 -33.21 12.22 29.75
N LEU A 46 -32.93 11.81 28.52
CA LEU A 46 -33.31 10.48 28.02
C LEU A 46 -32.59 9.35 28.77
N CYS A 47 -31.29 9.48 29.03
CA CYS A 47 -30.54 8.51 29.83
C CYS A 47 -31.16 8.31 31.21
N ASP A 48 -31.53 9.40 31.88
CA ASP A 48 -32.13 9.38 33.21
C ASP A 48 -33.53 8.75 33.18
N TYR A 49 -34.38 9.17 32.23
CA TYR A 49 -35.72 8.61 32.04
C TYR A 49 -35.69 7.10 31.78
N PHE A 50 -34.81 6.63 30.89
CA PHE A 50 -34.67 5.21 30.58
C PHE A 50 -33.83 4.42 31.60
N GLN A 51 -33.30 5.11 32.62
CA GLN A 51 -32.45 4.54 33.67
C GLN A 51 -31.24 3.80 33.08
N LEU A 52 -30.60 4.42 32.09
CA LEU A 52 -29.43 3.83 31.43
C LEU A 52 -28.21 3.86 32.37
N PRO A 53 -27.38 2.81 32.36
CA PRO A 53 -26.07 2.87 33.01
C PRO A 53 -25.22 3.98 32.41
N ASP A 54 -24.29 4.54 33.19
CA ASP A 54 -23.40 5.60 32.74
C ASP A 54 -22.54 5.17 31.54
N LEU A 55 -22.91 5.65 30.35
CA LEU A 55 -22.27 5.35 29.07
C LEU A 55 -20.86 5.96 28.97
N THR A 56 -20.51 6.87 29.88
CA THR A 56 -19.19 7.47 30.00
C THR A 56 -18.28 6.69 30.94
N THR A 57 -18.66 5.46 31.34
CA THR A 57 -17.81 4.57 32.14
C THR A 57 -17.75 3.17 31.54
N ARG A 58 -16.60 2.51 31.74
CA ARG A 58 -16.43 1.11 31.32
C ARG A 58 -17.37 0.16 32.06
N SER A 59 -17.63 0.40 33.33
CA SER A 59 -18.57 -0.39 34.14
C SER A 59 -20.01 -0.23 33.65
N GLY A 60 -20.42 0.98 33.26
CA GLY A 60 -21.73 1.24 32.66
C GLY A 60 -21.89 0.57 31.30
N LEU A 61 -20.91 0.68 30.40
CA LEU A 61 -20.92 -0.03 29.12
C LEU A 61 -21.01 -1.56 29.29
N LYS A 62 -20.31 -2.13 30.30
CA LYS A 62 -20.42 -3.55 30.63
C LYS A 62 -21.81 -3.94 31.13
N LYS A 63 -22.43 -3.14 32.02
CA LYS A 63 -23.80 -3.36 32.49
C LYS A 63 -24.81 -3.30 31.35
N LEU A 64 -24.62 -2.35 30.43
CA LEU A 64 -25.45 -2.20 29.25
C LEU A 64 -25.30 -3.42 28.34
N PHE A 65 -24.08 -3.88 28.07
CA PHE A 65 -23.83 -5.09 27.26
C PHE A 65 -24.56 -6.32 27.80
N THR A 66 -24.53 -6.54 29.13
CA THR A 66 -25.23 -7.66 29.77
C THR A 66 -26.75 -7.61 29.58
N ASN A 67 -27.33 -6.41 29.46
CA ASN A 67 -28.79 -6.21 29.35
C ASN A 67 -29.20 -5.57 28.02
N PHE A 68 -28.38 -5.77 26.98
CA PHE A 68 -28.49 -5.03 25.72
C PHE A 68 -29.90 -5.08 25.12
N ASP A 69 -30.50 -6.26 25.00
CA ASP A 69 -31.80 -6.42 24.36
C ASP A 69 -32.95 -5.75 25.12
N VAL A 70 -32.79 -5.52 26.44
CA VAL A 70 -33.80 -4.81 27.25
C VAL A 70 -33.70 -3.31 27.01
N PHE A 71 -32.49 -2.75 27.11
CA PHE A 71 -32.27 -1.33 26.87
C PHE A 71 -32.54 -0.93 25.43
N TYR A 72 -32.07 -1.74 24.47
CA TYR A 72 -32.33 -1.54 23.05
C TYR A 72 -33.84 -1.48 22.78
N ARG A 73 -34.63 -2.47 23.22
CA ARG A 73 -36.09 -2.48 22.99
C ARG A 73 -36.79 -1.25 23.57
N ARG A 74 -36.38 -0.76 24.74
CA ARG A 74 -36.97 0.45 25.34
C ARG A 74 -36.71 1.69 24.48
N LEU A 75 -35.46 1.87 24.05
CA LEU A 75 -35.04 2.98 23.20
C LEU A 75 -35.65 2.89 21.80
N ASP A 76 -35.74 1.68 21.26
CA ASP A 76 -36.30 1.39 19.94
C ASP A 76 -37.79 1.69 19.87
N ASN A 77 -38.57 1.21 20.84
CA ASN A 77 -40.00 1.54 20.94
C ASN A 77 -40.22 3.05 21.06
N ALA A 78 -39.39 3.73 21.87
CA ALA A 78 -39.49 5.17 22.05
C ALA A 78 -39.13 5.94 20.76
N TYR A 79 -38.17 5.43 19.98
CA TYR A 79 -37.82 5.98 18.68
C TYR A 79 -38.98 5.82 17.68
N GLU A 80 -39.56 4.62 17.60
CA GLU A 80 -40.66 4.32 16.67
C GLU A 80 -41.93 5.11 16.99
N ALA A 81 -42.28 5.23 18.28
CA ALA A 81 -43.44 5.99 18.73
C ALA A 81 -43.34 7.50 18.47
N ASN A 82 -42.11 8.02 18.29
CA ASN A 82 -41.84 9.45 18.18
C ASN A 82 -41.11 9.82 16.88
N ILE A 83 -41.33 9.08 15.80
CA ILE A 83 -40.59 9.24 14.52
C ILE A 83 -40.65 10.68 13.94
N GLU A 84 -41.73 11.41 14.23
CA GLU A 84 -41.95 12.79 13.82
C GLU A 84 -41.34 13.83 14.77
N ASN A 85 -40.96 13.44 16.01
CA ASN A 85 -40.29 14.34 16.94
C ASN A 85 -38.76 14.25 16.76
N ASP A 86 -38.20 15.31 16.16
CA ASP A 86 -36.79 15.44 15.82
C ASP A 86 -35.86 15.40 17.04
N LYS A 87 -36.26 16.03 18.15
CA LYS A 87 -35.44 16.05 19.38
C LYS A 87 -35.42 14.67 20.05
N MET A 88 -36.56 13.99 20.10
CA MET A 88 -36.68 12.64 20.67
C MET A 88 -35.87 11.62 19.85
N THR A 89 -36.11 11.56 18.54
CA THR A 89 -35.40 10.63 17.63
C THR A 89 -33.91 10.93 17.57
N GLY A 90 -33.54 12.21 17.45
CA GLY A 90 -32.15 12.66 17.50
C GLY A 90 -31.48 12.30 18.83
N GLY A 91 -32.13 12.55 19.96
CA GLY A 91 -31.62 12.20 21.29
C GLY A 91 -31.35 10.71 21.45
N ILE A 92 -32.25 9.85 20.96
CA ILE A 92 -32.06 8.39 20.97
C ILE A 92 -30.88 7.98 20.07
N ILE A 93 -30.73 8.57 18.88
CA ILE A 93 -29.53 8.35 18.04
C ILE A 93 -28.26 8.83 18.75
N GLY A 94 -28.33 9.92 19.53
CA GLY A 94 -27.22 10.36 20.39
C GLY A 94 -26.82 9.31 21.42
N ILE A 95 -27.78 8.62 22.05
CA ILE A 95 -27.54 7.49 22.97
C ILE A 95 -26.88 6.32 22.23
N PHE A 96 -27.44 5.89 21.10
CA PHE A 96 -26.85 4.81 20.29
C PHE A 96 -25.43 5.16 19.84
N THR A 97 -25.18 6.41 19.49
CA THR A 97 -23.83 6.89 19.12
C THR A 97 -22.84 6.77 20.27
N LYS A 98 -23.24 7.11 21.51
CA LYS A 98 -22.40 6.92 22.70
C LYS A 98 -22.08 5.44 22.93
N MET A 99 -23.04 4.54 22.69
CA MET A 99 -22.83 3.09 22.76
C MET A 99 -21.83 2.59 21.71
N CYS A 100 -21.78 3.21 20.53
CA CYS A 100 -20.89 2.83 19.43
C CYS A 100 -19.39 3.06 19.71
N ALA A 101 -19.04 3.72 20.82
CA ALA A 101 -17.67 3.77 21.32
C ALA A 101 -17.14 2.36 21.67
N ASP A 102 -18.03 1.43 22.05
CA ASP A 102 -17.71 0.01 22.21
C ASP A 102 -18.02 -0.72 20.89
N SER A 103 -16.99 -1.36 20.32
CA SER A 103 -17.10 -2.05 19.03
C SER A 103 -18.11 -3.19 19.02
N ILE A 104 -18.30 -3.91 20.13
CA ILE A 104 -19.24 -5.03 20.19
C ILE A 104 -20.68 -4.51 20.28
N LEU A 105 -20.92 -3.47 21.10
CA LEU A 105 -22.23 -2.82 21.16
C LEU A 105 -22.61 -2.19 19.82
N ARG A 106 -21.65 -1.54 19.15
CA ARG A 106 -21.85 -1.00 17.80
C ARG A 106 -22.29 -2.09 16.82
N THR A 107 -21.59 -3.22 16.75
CA THR A 107 -21.96 -4.32 15.84
C THR A 107 -23.38 -4.81 16.14
N LYS A 108 -23.73 -5.01 17.41
CA LYS A 108 -25.11 -5.38 17.80
C LYS A 108 -26.16 -4.35 17.39
N LEU A 109 -25.85 -3.05 17.50
CA LEU A 109 -26.75 -1.99 17.04
C LEU A 109 -26.92 -2.00 15.52
N PHE A 110 -25.85 -2.27 14.77
CA PHE A 110 -25.89 -2.41 13.31
C PHE A 110 -26.73 -3.61 12.86
N GLU A 111 -26.55 -4.77 13.49
CA GLU A 111 -27.40 -5.96 13.28
C GLU A 111 -28.89 -5.67 13.54
N LYS A 112 -29.18 -4.68 14.39
CA LYS A 112 -30.53 -4.21 14.71
C LYS A 112 -30.98 -3.01 13.85
N GLY A 113 -30.31 -2.71 12.75
CA GLY A 113 -30.73 -1.69 11.78
C GLY A 113 -30.46 -0.26 12.22
N LEU A 114 -29.41 0.00 13.02
CA LEU A 114 -29.03 1.36 13.42
C LEU A 114 -28.83 2.30 12.22
N LEU A 115 -28.20 1.83 11.15
CA LEU A 115 -27.97 2.65 9.96
C LEU A 115 -29.28 3.19 9.40
N MET A 116 -30.29 2.33 9.24
CA MET A 116 -31.63 2.69 8.75
C MET A 116 -32.35 3.73 9.62
N LYS A 117 -32.00 3.83 10.90
CA LYS A 117 -32.54 4.85 11.82
C LYS A 117 -31.76 6.17 11.73
N ILE A 118 -30.47 6.13 11.43
CA ILE A 118 -29.65 7.35 11.25
C ILE A 118 -29.99 8.05 9.94
N MET A 119 -30.15 7.30 8.83
CA MET A 119 -30.27 7.86 7.48
C MET A 119 -31.38 8.91 7.31
N PRO A 120 -32.63 8.70 7.81
CA PRO A 120 -33.69 9.70 7.66
C PRO A 120 -33.39 11.03 8.36
N LEU A 121 -32.64 11.01 9.45
CA LEU A 121 -32.31 12.21 10.23
C LEU A 121 -31.31 13.14 9.55
N ILE A 122 -30.55 12.66 8.57
CA ILE A 122 -29.60 13.47 7.80
C ILE A 122 -30.32 14.58 7.02
N ASN A 123 -31.52 14.29 6.52
CA ASN A 123 -32.30 15.23 5.73
C ASN A 123 -33.09 16.23 6.60
N LYS A 124 -33.16 16.02 7.92
CA LYS A 124 -33.85 16.91 8.85
C LYS A 124 -32.89 18.01 9.33
N PRO A 125 -33.19 19.32 9.12
CA PRO A 125 -32.27 20.41 9.46
C PRO A 125 -31.78 20.39 10.91
N LEU A 126 -32.66 20.11 11.88
CA LEU A 126 -32.29 20.06 13.29
C LEU A 126 -31.33 18.90 13.61
N CYS A 127 -31.55 17.73 13.00
CA CYS A 127 -30.82 16.50 13.32
C CYS A 127 -29.59 16.26 12.43
N ARG A 128 -29.44 16.96 11.30
CA ARG A 128 -28.42 16.69 10.27
C ARG A 128 -27.02 16.52 10.83
N HIS A 129 -26.52 17.51 11.57
CA HIS A 129 -25.16 17.47 12.13
C HIS A 129 -24.99 16.35 13.16
N LEU A 130 -26.02 16.07 13.95
CA LEU A 130 -26.00 14.97 14.91
C LEU A 130 -25.92 13.62 14.19
N ALA A 131 -26.75 13.40 13.18
CA ALA A 131 -26.78 12.18 12.39
C ALA A 131 -25.46 11.95 11.64
N LEU A 132 -24.91 12.99 11.01
CA LEU A 132 -23.60 12.92 10.35
C LEU A 132 -22.49 12.62 11.36
N ARG A 133 -22.49 13.27 12.53
CA ARG A 133 -21.53 12.99 13.61
C ARG A 133 -21.65 11.56 14.15
N ALA A 134 -22.86 11.00 14.19
CA ALA A 134 -23.10 9.61 14.54
C ALA A 134 -22.39 8.67 13.54
N LEU A 135 -22.58 8.88 12.24
CA LEU A 135 -21.90 8.10 11.20
C LEU A 135 -20.38 8.22 11.27
N THR A 136 -19.86 9.42 11.51
CA THR A 136 -18.42 9.65 11.68
C THR A 136 -17.87 8.86 12.87
N THR A 137 -18.59 8.84 14.00
CA THR A 137 -18.19 8.12 15.21
C THR A 137 -18.18 6.61 14.97
N VAL A 138 -19.22 6.11 14.30
CA VAL A 138 -19.37 4.69 13.96
C VAL A 138 -18.24 4.22 13.03
N THR A 139 -17.92 4.99 11.98
CA THR A 139 -16.91 4.61 10.97
C THR A 139 -15.49 4.68 11.52
N HIS A 140 -15.19 5.64 12.40
CA HIS A 140 -13.85 5.84 12.95
C HIS A 140 -13.30 4.60 13.68
N HIS A 141 -14.17 3.83 14.33
CA HIS A 141 -13.79 2.56 14.96
C HIS A 141 -14.47 1.34 14.31
N GLY A 142 -15.19 1.52 13.21
CA GLY A 142 -15.98 0.50 12.53
C GLY A 142 -15.14 -0.67 12.04
N GLY A 143 -15.64 -1.90 12.19
CA GLY A 143 -15.07 -3.05 11.48
C GLY A 143 -15.34 -2.97 9.98
N ALA A 144 -14.63 -3.78 9.18
CA ALA A 144 -14.75 -3.78 7.72
C ALA A 144 -16.20 -3.93 7.23
N GLU A 145 -16.98 -4.83 7.84
CA GLU A 145 -18.40 -5.05 7.50
C GLU A 145 -19.27 -3.80 7.72
N VAL A 146 -19.14 -3.15 8.89
CA VAL A 146 -19.90 -1.93 9.22
C VAL A 146 -19.54 -0.80 8.26
N ARG A 147 -18.25 -0.65 7.96
CA ARG A 147 -17.76 0.37 7.02
C ARG A 147 -18.26 0.10 5.60
N ARG A 148 -18.28 -1.17 5.16
CA ARG A 148 -18.83 -1.58 3.87
C ARG A 148 -20.32 -1.29 3.77
N GLU A 149 -21.10 -1.64 4.79
CA GLU A 149 -22.54 -1.36 4.82
C GLU A 149 -22.82 0.15 4.69
N ILE A 150 -22.08 0.98 5.43
CA ILE A 150 -22.18 2.44 5.35
C ILE A 150 -21.78 2.95 3.96
N ALA A 151 -20.69 2.45 3.38
CA ALA A 151 -20.26 2.84 2.04
C ALA A 151 -21.35 2.56 0.99
N VAL A 152 -22.00 1.39 1.05
CA VAL A 152 -23.02 0.99 0.07
C VAL A 152 -24.36 1.72 0.28
N GLN A 153 -24.77 1.92 1.53
CA GLN A 153 -26.11 2.45 1.84
C GLN A 153 -26.14 3.96 2.06
N ALA A 154 -25.09 4.55 2.63
CA ALA A 154 -25.09 5.97 3.00
C ALA A 154 -24.55 6.89 1.90
N THR A 155 -23.69 6.40 1.00
CA THR A 155 -23.02 7.25 0.00
C THR A 155 -23.98 8.12 -0.82
N PRO A 156 -25.09 7.62 -1.38
CA PRO A 156 -26.01 8.48 -2.14
C PRO A 156 -26.53 9.68 -1.35
N THR A 157 -26.91 9.47 -0.09
CA THR A 157 -27.39 10.55 0.80
C THR A 157 -26.27 11.50 1.20
N LEU A 158 -25.08 10.97 1.49
CA LEU A 158 -23.92 11.80 1.86
C LEU A 158 -23.46 12.69 0.69
N LEU A 159 -23.50 12.18 -0.55
CA LEU A 159 -23.27 13.00 -1.74
C LEU A 159 -24.39 14.04 -1.94
N GLY A 160 -25.64 13.68 -1.65
CA GLY A 160 -26.76 14.63 -1.62
C GLY A 160 -26.52 15.78 -0.64
N VAL A 161 -26.03 15.52 0.58
CA VAL A 161 -25.67 16.58 1.54
C VAL A 161 -24.66 17.57 0.96
N LEU A 162 -23.63 17.07 0.25
CA LEU A 162 -22.62 17.91 -0.39
C LEU A 162 -23.19 18.74 -1.54
N GLN A 163 -24.23 18.26 -2.21
CA GLN A 163 -24.90 18.96 -3.32
C GLN A 163 -25.93 19.98 -2.84
N ASP A 164 -26.75 19.58 -1.87
CA ASP A 164 -27.94 20.32 -1.44
C ASP A 164 -27.60 21.39 -0.40
N TYR A 165 -26.54 21.19 0.38
CA TYR A 165 -26.10 22.10 1.45
C TYR A 165 -24.63 22.53 1.27
N PRO A 166 -24.27 23.13 0.13
CA PRO A 166 -22.88 23.47 -0.20
C PRO A 166 -22.22 24.42 0.80
N ASP A 167 -23.00 25.27 1.47
CA ASP A 167 -22.50 26.30 2.39
C ASP A 167 -22.41 25.79 3.84
N ASP A 168 -22.94 24.61 4.13
CA ASP A 168 -22.82 23.95 5.44
C ASP A 168 -21.51 23.16 5.50
N LEU A 169 -20.40 23.89 5.69
CA LEU A 169 -19.06 23.29 5.74
C LEU A 169 -18.91 22.25 6.84
N LYS A 170 -19.69 22.35 7.93
CA LYS A 170 -19.66 21.36 9.00
C LYS A 170 -20.30 20.05 8.58
N ALA A 171 -21.45 20.11 7.91
CA ALA A 171 -22.06 18.93 7.32
C ALA A 171 -21.14 18.31 6.26
N ALA A 172 -20.50 19.13 5.42
CA ALA A 172 -19.56 18.66 4.41
C ALA A 172 -18.35 17.94 5.01
N GLU A 173 -17.72 18.49 6.05
CA GLU A 173 -16.62 17.84 6.77
C GLU A 173 -17.03 16.46 7.30
N LEU A 174 -18.18 16.36 7.98
CA LEU A 174 -18.66 15.11 8.55
C LEU A 174 -19.03 14.08 7.47
N ALA A 175 -19.61 14.53 6.35
CA ALA A 175 -19.94 13.67 5.22
C ALA A 175 -18.68 13.13 4.54
N ILE A 176 -17.74 14.01 4.17
CA ILE A 176 -16.46 13.62 3.53
C ILE A 176 -15.68 12.67 4.43
N ARG A 177 -15.60 12.96 5.73
CA ARG A 177 -14.92 12.09 6.70
C ARG A 177 -15.57 10.71 6.81
N THR A 178 -16.88 10.65 6.82
CA THR A 178 -17.62 9.37 6.83
C THR A 178 -17.35 8.57 5.55
N LEU A 179 -17.35 9.23 4.40
CA LEU A 179 -17.03 8.62 3.11
C LEU A 179 -15.59 8.10 3.08
N ALA A 180 -14.60 8.89 3.51
CA ALA A 180 -13.20 8.50 3.59
C ALA A 180 -13.01 7.20 4.39
N HIS A 181 -13.52 7.17 5.63
CA HIS A 181 -13.39 6.00 6.49
C HIS A 181 -14.11 4.74 5.98
N SER A 182 -15.16 4.89 5.16
CA SER A 182 -16.04 3.78 4.77
C SER A 182 -15.69 3.20 3.40
N ILE A 183 -15.49 4.07 2.40
CA ILE A 183 -15.28 3.65 1.00
C ILE A 183 -14.01 2.82 0.84
N GLY A 184 -12.92 3.19 1.53
CA GLY A 184 -11.67 2.43 1.47
C GLY A 184 -11.85 0.95 1.82
N SER A 185 -12.74 0.61 2.75
CA SER A 185 -13.01 -0.80 3.12
C SER A 185 -13.73 -1.63 2.06
N LEU A 186 -14.35 -0.97 1.07
CA LEU A 186 -15.05 -1.61 -0.04
C LEU A 186 -14.17 -1.69 -1.28
N ILE A 187 -13.34 -0.67 -1.54
CA ILE A 187 -12.63 -0.54 -2.82
C ILE A 187 -11.10 -0.66 -2.72
N ASN A 188 -10.47 -0.54 -1.54
CA ASN A 188 -9.03 -0.79 -1.41
C ASN A 188 -8.75 -2.28 -1.15
N VAL A 189 -9.31 -3.15 -1.99
CA VAL A 189 -9.12 -4.60 -1.96
C VAL A 189 -8.42 -5.06 -3.24
N ALA A 190 -7.66 -6.16 -3.16
CA ALA A 190 -6.95 -6.71 -4.30
C ALA A 190 -7.92 -7.15 -5.41
N ASP A 191 -9.02 -7.81 -5.02
CA ASP A 191 -10.06 -8.25 -5.94
C ASP A 191 -11.00 -7.11 -6.32
N LYS A 192 -11.52 -7.16 -7.55
CA LYS A 192 -12.50 -6.18 -8.02
C LYS A 192 -13.81 -6.29 -7.20
N PRO A 193 -14.30 -5.19 -6.60
CA PRO A 193 -15.54 -5.24 -5.81
C PRO A 193 -16.80 -5.53 -6.66
N ASP A 194 -17.89 -5.96 -6.02
CA ASP A 194 -19.17 -6.27 -6.68
C ASP A 194 -19.70 -5.06 -7.47
N ILE A 195 -20.12 -5.30 -8.72
CA ILE A 195 -20.64 -4.29 -9.65
C ILE A 195 -21.84 -3.51 -9.08
N LYS A 196 -22.72 -4.18 -8.31
CA LYS A 196 -23.90 -3.54 -7.70
C LYS A 196 -23.50 -2.54 -6.62
N ASP A 197 -22.51 -2.89 -5.81
CA ASP A 197 -22.03 -2.07 -4.71
C ASP A 197 -21.27 -0.85 -5.22
N ILE A 198 -20.41 -1.03 -6.23
CA ILE A 198 -19.63 0.08 -6.82
C ILE A 198 -20.50 1.12 -7.53
N LYS A 199 -21.62 0.71 -8.15
CA LYS A 199 -22.53 1.65 -8.82
C LYS A 199 -23.15 2.65 -7.85
N ARG A 200 -23.39 2.23 -6.61
CA ARG A 200 -23.98 3.07 -5.56
C ARG A 200 -23.02 4.15 -5.05
N LEU A 201 -21.72 3.96 -5.23
CA LEU A 201 -20.71 4.94 -4.81
C LEU A 201 -20.74 6.22 -5.66
N ASN A 202 -21.21 6.12 -6.91
CA ASN A 202 -21.21 7.21 -7.88
C ASN A 202 -19.88 8.01 -7.86
N VAL A 203 -18.78 7.29 -8.08
CA VAL A 203 -17.41 7.82 -8.02
C VAL A 203 -17.22 9.08 -8.87
N PRO A 204 -17.76 9.20 -10.10
CA PRO A 204 -17.63 10.43 -10.89
C PRO A 204 -18.22 11.67 -10.19
N THR A 205 -19.36 11.55 -9.52
CA THR A 205 -19.97 12.64 -8.75
C THR A 205 -19.16 12.93 -7.49
N MET A 206 -18.75 11.89 -6.76
CA MET A 206 -17.94 12.02 -5.54
C MET A 206 -16.64 12.79 -5.81
N ILE A 207 -15.89 12.42 -6.85
CA ILE A 207 -14.62 13.06 -7.20
C ILE A 207 -14.81 14.57 -7.45
N ARG A 208 -15.84 14.96 -8.21
CA ARG A 208 -16.12 16.37 -8.53
C ARG A 208 -16.50 17.18 -7.30
N LEU A 209 -17.41 16.65 -6.47
CA LEU A 209 -17.87 17.33 -5.26
C LEU A 209 -16.71 17.52 -4.28
N VAL A 210 -16.03 16.43 -3.93
CA VAL A 210 -14.96 16.44 -2.93
C VAL A 210 -13.82 17.37 -3.36
N THR A 211 -13.39 17.30 -4.63
CA THR A 211 -12.36 18.21 -5.18
C THR A 211 -12.82 19.67 -5.12
N GLY A 212 -14.10 19.94 -5.41
CA GLY A 212 -14.67 21.29 -5.34
C GLY A 212 -14.70 21.86 -3.92
N PHE A 213 -14.99 21.03 -2.91
CA PHE A 213 -15.01 21.45 -1.51
C PHE A 213 -13.64 21.89 -1.01
N VAL A 214 -12.56 21.24 -1.44
CA VAL A 214 -11.18 21.58 -1.00
C VAL A 214 -10.80 23.03 -1.30
N ARG A 215 -11.43 23.68 -2.29
CA ARG A 215 -11.17 25.08 -2.65
C ARG A 215 -12.03 26.10 -1.90
N ARG A 216 -13.00 25.67 -1.11
CA ARG A 216 -13.96 26.60 -0.50
C ARG A 216 -13.31 27.43 0.59
N PRO A 217 -13.62 28.73 0.69
CA PRO A 217 -13.20 29.53 1.84
C PRO A 217 -13.76 28.94 3.15
N GLY A 218 -12.94 28.92 4.21
CA GLY A 218 -13.37 28.48 5.54
C GLY A 218 -13.38 26.97 5.77
N VAL A 219 -12.85 26.16 4.85
CA VAL A 219 -12.68 24.72 5.08
C VAL A 219 -11.68 24.45 6.19
N THR A 220 -11.93 23.37 6.94
CA THR A 220 -11.06 22.94 8.04
C THR A 220 -9.93 22.04 7.52
N VAL A 221 -8.83 21.97 8.28
CA VAL A 221 -7.73 21.01 8.07
C VAL A 221 -8.28 19.58 8.00
N VAL A 222 -9.22 19.26 8.89
CA VAL A 222 -9.86 17.94 8.96
C VAL A 222 -10.58 17.63 7.65
N LEU A 223 -11.32 18.57 7.07
CA LEU A 223 -12.00 18.36 5.78
C LEU A 223 -10.99 18.09 4.67
N VAL A 224 -9.97 18.93 4.52
CA VAL A 224 -8.98 18.81 3.44
C VAL A 224 -8.22 17.50 3.53
N HIS A 225 -7.77 17.11 4.72
CA HIS A 225 -7.06 15.84 4.90
C HIS A 225 -7.91 14.64 4.48
N HIS A 226 -9.15 14.53 4.98
CA HIS A 226 -10.03 13.40 4.63
C HIS A 226 -10.52 13.47 3.18
N ALA A 227 -10.58 14.66 2.58
CA ALA A 227 -10.85 14.81 1.15
C ALA A 227 -9.72 14.22 0.31
N ILE A 228 -8.45 14.52 0.63
CA ILE A 228 -7.30 13.93 -0.06
C ILE A 228 -7.29 12.41 0.14
N GLU A 229 -7.46 11.92 1.37
CA GLU A 229 -7.58 10.48 1.67
C GLU A 229 -8.66 9.81 0.79
N LEU A 230 -9.88 10.35 0.79
CA LEU A 230 -11.01 9.83 0.02
C LEU A 230 -10.74 9.82 -1.48
N LEU A 231 -10.13 10.87 -2.02
CA LEU A 231 -9.80 10.97 -3.45
C LEU A 231 -8.74 9.94 -3.87
N THR A 232 -7.91 9.44 -2.96
CA THR A 232 -6.95 8.37 -3.30
C THR A 232 -7.57 6.98 -3.40
N HIS A 233 -8.69 6.70 -2.72
CA HIS A 233 -9.33 5.38 -2.75
C HIS A 233 -9.80 4.91 -4.15
N PRO A 234 -10.48 5.73 -4.98
CA PRO A 234 -10.96 5.28 -6.28
C PRO A 234 -9.85 5.04 -7.31
N THR A 235 -8.61 5.43 -7.03
CA THR A 235 -7.51 5.41 -8.00
C THR A 235 -7.16 4.03 -8.55
N LEU A 236 -7.41 2.94 -7.80
CA LEU A 236 -7.14 1.58 -8.27
C LEU A 236 -8.24 1.06 -9.22
N HIS A 237 -9.49 1.03 -8.75
CA HIS A 237 -10.58 0.36 -9.47
C HIS A 237 -11.41 1.29 -10.38
N PHE A 238 -11.30 2.60 -10.20
CA PHE A 238 -12.00 3.64 -11.00
C PHE A 238 -11.03 4.61 -11.65
N TRP A 239 -9.82 4.13 -11.98
CA TRP A 239 -8.75 4.94 -12.54
C TRP A 239 -9.16 5.73 -13.79
N LYS A 240 -10.07 5.19 -14.63
CA LYS A 240 -10.57 5.90 -15.83
C LYS A 240 -11.37 7.15 -15.47
N ASP A 241 -12.26 7.06 -14.48
CA ASP A 241 -13.05 8.19 -14.00
C ASP A 241 -12.16 9.23 -13.33
N CYS A 242 -11.17 8.79 -12.55
CA CYS A 242 -10.15 9.67 -11.96
C CYS A 242 -9.35 10.41 -13.04
N LYS A 243 -8.82 9.70 -14.05
CA LYS A 243 -8.07 10.31 -15.16
C LYS A 243 -8.92 11.28 -15.99
N ALA A 244 -10.21 11.02 -16.13
CA ALA A 244 -11.12 11.88 -16.86
C ALA A 244 -11.38 13.23 -16.16
N TYR A 245 -11.04 13.36 -14.87
CA TYR A 245 -11.22 14.59 -14.09
C TYR A 245 -9.89 15.17 -13.62
N LEU A 246 -9.23 15.90 -14.53
CA LEU A 246 -7.90 16.49 -14.32
C LEU A 246 -7.74 17.31 -13.01
N PRO A 247 -8.73 18.10 -12.53
CA PRO A 247 -8.56 18.86 -11.29
C PRO A 247 -8.22 17.99 -10.06
N MET A 248 -8.75 16.76 -9.99
CA MET A 248 -8.41 15.82 -8.92
C MET A 248 -6.97 15.32 -9.02
N VAL A 249 -6.52 15.01 -10.24
CA VAL A 249 -5.13 14.58 -10.48
C VAL A 249 -4.15 15.73 -10.19
N SER A 250 -4.46 16.95 -10.63
CA SER A 250 -3.70 18.15 -10.28
C SER A 250 -3.63 18.37 -8.77
N LEU A 251 -4.74 18.19 -8.04
CA LEU A 251 -4.74 18.30 -6.58
C LEU A 251 -3.79 17.29 -5.93
N LEU A 252 -3.81 16.02 -6.36
CA LEU A 252 -2.88 15.00 -5.85
C LEU A 252 -1.43 15.37 -6.17
N VAL A 253 -1.13 15.83 -7.39
CA VAL A 253 0.22 16.26 -7.76
C VAL A 253 0.68 17.45 -6.91
N ALA A 254 -0.18 18.45 -6.69
CA ALA A 254 0.13 19.59 -5.83
C ALA A 254 0.32 19.19 -4.35
N SER A 255 -0.40 18.16 -3.89
CA SER A 255 -0.29 17.63 -2.53
C SER A 255 1.09 17.04 -2.22
N LEU A 256 1.89 16.70 -3.23
CA LEU A 256 3.31 16.34 -3.06
C LEU A 256 4.16 17.49 -2.49
N ARG A 257 3.64 18.73 -2.43
CA ARG A 257 4.30 19.89 -1.84
C ARG A 257 3.93 20.14 -0.37
N SER A 258 2.95 19.41 0.17
CA SER A 258 2.52 19.61 1.55
C SER A 258 3.68 19.40 2.52
N THR A 259 3.73 20.22 3.57
CA THR A 259 4.66 20.03 4.70
C THR A 259 4.37 18.74 5.48
N ASP A 260 3.18 18.17 5.35
CA ASP A 260 2.80 16.88 5.93
C ASP A 260 3.30 15.72 5.04
N LEU A 261 4.19 14.89 5.59
CA LEU A 261 4.69 13.70 4.91
C LEU A 261 3.59 12.68 4.60
N LEU A 262 2.59 12.53 5.47
CA LEU A 262 1.50 11.58 5.27
C LEU A 262 0.68 11.98 4.04
N VAL A 263 0.39 13.28 3.89
CA VAL A 263 -0.31 13.82 2.71
C VAL A 263 0.49 13.57 1.43
N ARG A 264 1.81 13.79 1.45
CA ARG A 264 2.68 13.50 0.30
C ARG A 264 2.70 12.02 -0.06
N SER A 265 2.78 11.13 0.93
CA SER A 265 2.76 9.67 0.72
C SER A 265 1.40 9.18 0.22
N MET A 266 0.29 9.70 0.76
CA MET A 266 -1.06 9.43 0.27
C MET A 266 -1.23 9.84 -1.19
N ALA A 267 -0.75 11.04 -1.54
CA ALA A 267 -0.78 11.54 -2.90
C ALA A 267 0.03 10.65 -3.86
N LEU A 268 1.28 10.30 -3.51
CA LEU A 268 2.09 9.41 -4.34
C LEU A 268 1.45 8.03 -4.49
N GLY A 269 0.97 7.43 -3.40
CA GLY A 269 0.28 6.14 -3.43
C GLY A 269 -0.99 6.15 -4.30
N GLY A 270 -1.76 7.23 -4.25
CA GLY A 270 -2.90 7.46 -5.13
C GLY A 270 -2.50 7.55 -6.61
N LEU A 271 -1.43 8.30 -6.91
CA LEU A 271 -0.92 8.46 -8.28
C LEU A 271 -0.33 7.16 -8.84
N LEU A 272 0.38 6.37 -8.04
CA LEU A 272 0.86 5.04 -8.44
C LEU A 272 -0.32 4.14 -8.80
N ARG A 273 -1.34 4.04 -7.94
CA ARG A 273 -2.53 3.21 -8.20
C ARG A 273 -3.33 3.67 -9.41
N LEU A 274 -3.40 4.99 -9.66
CA LEU A 274 -4.07 5.58 -10.83
C LEU A 274 -3.51 5.03 -12.15
N GLU A 275 -2.21 4.77 -12.20
CA GLU A 275 -1.52 4.33 -13.41
C GLU A 275 -1.48 2.81 -13.54
N ALA A 276 -1.72 2.06 -12.46
CA ALA A 276 -1.64 0.60 -12.43
C ALA A 276 -2.54 -0.06 -13.48
N GLY A 277 -3.77 0.43 -13.65
CA GLY A 277 -4.75 -0.15 -14.58
C GLY A 277 -4.46 0.12 -16.07
N ALA A 278 -3.54 1.03 -16.38
CA ALA A 278 -3.08 1.32 -17.73
C ALA A 278 -1.64 0.82 -18.00
N ALA A 279 -1.01 0.20 -17.01
CA ALA A 279 0.39 -0.14 -17.05
C ALA A 279 0.66 -1.40 -17.91
N GLU A 280 1.76 -1.35 -18.65
CA GLU A 280 2.35 -2.50 -19.31
C GLU A 280 3.29 -3.26 -18.36
N VAL A 281 3.41 -4.57 -18.55
CA VAL A 281 4.45 -5.37 -17.87
C VAL A 281 5.82 -4.93 -18.39
N ASP A 282 6.78 -4.76 -17.49
CA ASP A 282 8.13 -4.35 -17.88
C ASP A 282 8.79 -5.38 -18.81
N GLN A 283 9.55 -4.90 -19.79
CA GLN A 283 10.15 -5.73 -20.83
C GLN A 283 11.36 -6.48 -20.27
N ARG A 284 11.21 -7.80 -20.11
CA ARG A 284 12.26 -8.67 -19.53
C ARG A 284 13.31 -9.16 -20.52
N PHE A 285 13.03 -9.15 -21.82
CA PHE A 285 13.91 -9.69 -22.85
C PHE A 285 14.25 -8.65 -23.93
N ASN A 286 15.55 -8.56 -24.24
CA ASN A 286 16.04 -7.82 -25.40
C ASN A 286 16.25 -8.80 -26.55
N ASP A 287 15.79 -8.42 -27.75
CA ASP A 287 16.04 -9.18 -28.97
C ASP A 287 17.52 -9.02 -29.37
N PRO A 288 18.33 -10.10 -29.32
CA PRO A 288 19.77 -10.04 -29.63
C PRO A 288 20.06 -9.54 -31.04
N GLN A 289 19.21 -9.88 -32.02
CA GLN A 289 19.42 -9.49 -33.41
C GLN A 289 19.17 -8.00 -33.61
N LYS A 290 18.11 -7.47 -32.98
CA LYS A 290 17.84 -6.03 -33.00
C LYS A 290 18.94 -5.25 -32.30
N PHE A 291 19.41 -5.74 -31.16
CA PHE A 291 20.51 -5.13 -30.41
C PHE A 291 21.80 -5.06 -31.24
N ILE A 292 22.22 -6.18 -31.85
CA ILE A 292 23.41 -6.22 -32.73
C ILE A 292 23.22 -5.31 -33.96
N ALA A 293 22.04 -5.32 -34.57
CA ALA A 293 21.74 -4.46 -35.72
C ALA A 293 21.80 -2.97 -35.35
N SER A 294 21.39 -2.61 -34.13
CA SER A 294 21.50 -1.25 -33.61
C SER A 294 22.96 -0.82 -33.42
N ILE A 295 23.81 -1.66 -32.84
CA ILE A 295 25.23 -1.34 -32.61
C ILE A 295 26.01 -1.20 -33.93
N ARG A 296 25.63 -1.96 -34.96
CA ARG A 296 26.22 -1.79 -36.31
C ARG A 296 25.95 -0.41 -36.90
N ARG A 297 24.96 0.33 -36.38
CA ARG A 297 24.71 1.72 -36.76
C ARG A 297 25.65 2.61 -35.95
N LYS A 298 26.13 3.68 -36.57
CA LYS A 298 26.93 4.68 -35.87
C LYS A 298 26.08 5.31 -34.76
N PHE A 299 26.59 5.32 -33.53
CA PHE A 299 25.95 6.00 -32.40
C PHE A 299 25.76 7.50 -32.71
N PRO A 300 24.65 8.12 -32.26
CA PRO A 300 24.55 9.57 -32.18
C PRO A 300 25.74 10.15 -31.43
N GLN A 301 26.26 11.29 -31.91
CA GLN A 301 27.52 11.85 -31.39
C GLN A 301 27.45 12.12 -29.89
N HIS A 302 26.36 12.70 -29.40
CA HIS A 302 26.21 13.04 -27.98
C HIS A 302 26.15 11.79 -27.07
N LEU A 303 25.50 10.70 -27.51
CA LEU A 303 25.52 9.43 -26.77
C LEU A 303 26.92 8.82 -26.75
N SER A 304 27.65 8.91 -27.87
CA SER A 304 29.05 8.50 -27.95
C SER A 304 29.92 9.31 -26.98
N ASP A 305 29.74 10.62 -26.91
CA ASP A 305 30.49 11.49 -26.00
C ASP A 305 30.22 11.13 -24.53
N ILE A 306 28.97 10.82 -24.18
CA ILE A 306 28.58 10.36 -22.84
C ILE A 306 29.25 9.03 -22.49
N MET A 307 29.23 8.05 -23.39
CA MET A 307 29.93 6.76 -23.18
C MET A 307 31.44 6.95 -23.03
N MET A 308 32.04 7.81 -23.86
CA MET A 308 33.48 8.11 -23.80
C MET A 308 33.87 8.78 -22.48
N ASN A 309 33.06 9.72 -21.98
CA ASN A 309 33.29 10.40 -20.70
C ASN A 309 33.18 9.46 -19.50
N TYR A 310 32.29 8.46 -19.56
CA TYR A 310 32.15 7.46 -18.50
C TYR A 310 33.24 6.38 -18.54
N GLY A 311 33.65 6.00 -19.76
CA GLY A 311 34.54 4.88 -20.02
C GLY A 311 33.82 3.81 -20.86
N PRO A 312 34.12 3.68 -22.15
CA PRO A 312 33.34 2.85 -23.07
C PRO A 312 33.37 1.36 -22.70
N ASP A 313 34.48 0.86 -22.15
CA ASP A 313 34.64 -0.55 -21.74
C ASP A 313 33.82 -0.91 -20.50
N ARG A 314 33.30 0.10 -19.79
CA ARG A 314 32.45 -0.07 -18.61
C ARG A 314 30.96 0.07 -18.91
N CYS A 315 30.60 0.42 -20.15
CA CYS A 315 29.21 0.59 -20.57
C CYS A 315 28.52 -0.76 -20.76
N ASP A 316 27.24 -0.86 -20.39
CA ASP A 316 26.47 -2.11 -20.45
C ASP A 316 26.38 -2.65 -21.88
N ILE A 317 26.22 -1.75 -22.87
CA ILE A 317 26.16 -2.11 -24.28
C ILE A 317 27.48 -2.77 -24.73
N SER A 318 28.62 -2.17 -24.39
CA SER A 318 29.95 -2.70 -24.72
C SER A 318 30.20 -4.04 -24.04
N LEU A 319 29.92 -4.13 -22.73
CA LEU A 319 30.07 -5.36 -21.96
C LEU A 319 29.20 -6.49 -22.50
N THR A 320 27.98 -6.18 -22.93
CA THR A 320 27.08 -7.15 -23.56
C THR A 320 27.65 -7.61 -24.89
N LEU A 321 28.13 -6.70 -25.75
CA LEU A 321 28.76 -7.05 -27.04
C LEU A 321 30.00 -7.94 -26.86
N TYR A 322 30.91 -7.58 -25.96
CA TYR A 322 32.09 -8.40 -25.67
C TYR A 322 31.68 -9.78 -25.16
N SER A 323 30.62 -9.87 -24.37
CA SER A 323 30.13 -11.15 -23.87
C SER A 323 29.54 -12.04 -24.95
N TYR A 324 28.91 -11.48 -25.99
CA TYR A 324 28.49 -12.27 -27.15
C TYR A 324 29.70 -12.92 -27.83
N VAL A 325 30.78 -12.16 -28.04
CA VAL A 325 32.01 -12.66 -28.68
C VAL A 325 32.70 -13.69 -27.79
N ASP A 326 32.96 -13.34 -26.53
CA ASP A 326 33.61 -14.22 -25.54
C ASP A 326 32.85 -15.54 -25.37
N ASN A 327 31.50 -15.49 -25.36
CA ASN A 327 30.65 -16.66 -25.23
C ASN A 327 30.75 -17.56 -26.47
N GLN A 328 30.68 -16.97 -27.67
CA GLN A 328 30.82 -17.71 -28.92
C GLN A 328 32.21 -18.36 -29.02
N ASP A 329 33.29 -17.64 -28.69
CA ASP A 329 34.65 -18.16 -28.71
C ASP A 329 34.84 -19.31 -27.71
N ALA A 330 34.24 -19.21 -26.52
CA ALA A 330 34.30 -20.29 -25.53
C ALA A 330 33.61 -21.57 -26.02
N PHE A 331 32.43 -21.47 -26.62
CA PHE A 331 31.72 -22.62 -27.19
C PHE A 331 32.42 -23.19 -28.43
N MET A 332 32.99 -22.35 -29.28
CA MET A 332 33.77 -22.79 -30.44
C MET A 332 35.04 -23.53 -30.01
N GLN A 333 35.73 -23.04 -28.98
CA GLN A 333 36.88 -23.74 -28.42
C GLN A 333 36.48 -25.10 -27.84
N TYR A 334 35.40 -25.17 -27.07
CA TYR A 334 34.89 -26.45 -26.54
C TYR A 334 34.55 -27.45 -27.66
N ALA A 335 33.96 -26.98 -28.76
CA ALA A 335 33.67 -27.84 -29.90
C ALA A 335 34.95 -28.47 -30.50
N GLN A 336 36.10 -27.80 -30.38
CA GLN A 336 37.40 -28.27 -30.88
C GLN A 336 38.13 -29.16 -29.87
N ASP A 337 38.24 -28.75 -28.61
CA ASP A 337 39.07 -29.44 -27.60
C ASP A 337 38.28 -30.42 -26.71
N GLN A 338 36.95 -30.32 -26.70
CA GLN A 338 36.04 -31.10 -25.85
C GLN A 338 36.33 -30.95 -24.34
N ASP A 339 37.01 -29.89 -23.91
CA ASP A 339 37.30 -29.62 -22.50
C ASP A 339 36.15 -28.88 -21.81
N LEU A 340 35.19 -29.68 -21.34
CA LEU A 340 34.00 -29.16 -20.65
C LEU A 340 34.35 -28.43 -19.33
N TYR A 341 35.44 -28.81 -18.67
CA TYR A 341 35.85 -28.17 -17.41
C TYR A 341 36.42 -26.76 -17.66
N ALA A 342 37.24 -26.61 -18.72
CA ALA A 342 37.69 -25.29 -19.15
C ALA A 342 36.52 -24.39 -19.58
N LEU A 343 35.55 -24.94 -20.33
CA LEU A 343 34.31 -24.22 -20.67
C LEU A 343 33.57 -23.79 -19.40
N ALA A 344 33.38 -24.69 -18.43
CA ALA A 344 32.68 -24.40 -17.19
C ALA A 344 33.28 -23.21 -16.42
N LYS A 345 34.61 -23.17 -16.31
CA LYS A 345 35.32 -22.05 -15.65
C LYS A 345 35.15 -20.73 -16.38
N LYS A 346 35.20 -20.73 -17.72
CA LYS A 346 34.96 -19.54 -18.53
C LYS A 346 33.53 -19.02 -18.35
N LEU A 347 32.53 -19.89 -18.47
CA LEU A 347 31.12 -19.52 -18.32
C LEU A 347 30.82 -18.99 -16.92
N ALA A 348 31.38 -19.60 -15.88
CA ALA A 348 31.26 -19.09 -14.51
C ALA A 348 31.84 -17.67 -14.37
N GLY A 349 33.00 -17.40 -14.98
CA GLY A 349 33.59 -16.06 -15.01
C GLY A 349 32.77 -15.04 -15.82
N PHE A 350 31.93 -15.47 -16.76
CA PHE A 350 31.08 -14.57 -17.54
C PHE A 350 29.83 -14.13 -16.77
N ILE A 351 29.21 -15.02 -15.97
CA ILE A 351 27.95 -14.77 -15.24
C ILE A 351 27.96 -13.49 -14.40
N THR A 352 29.11 -13.14 -13.81
CA THR A 352 29.23 -11.95 -12.96
C THR A 352 29.65 -10.69 -13.71
N LYS A 353 29.82 -10.73 -15.04
CA LYS A 353 30.21 -9.56 -15.84
C LYS A 353 29.02 -8.73 -16.33
N ASN A 354 27.90 -9.35 -16.65
CA ASN A 354 26.64 -8.71 -17.10
C ASN A 354 25.48 -9.72 -17.10
N GLU A 355 24.26 -9.23 -17.28
CA GLU A 355 23.03 -10.03 -17.23
C GLU A 355 22.91 -11.02 -18.40
N PHE A 356 23.40 -10.68 -19.58
CA PHE A 356 23.23 -11.47 -20.81
C PHE A 356 24.48 -12.26 -21.21
N SER A 357 25.30 -12.60 -20.22
CA SER A 357 26.62 -13.19 -20.42
C SER A 357 26.62 -14.60 -21.02
N ILE A 358 25.48 -15.29 -20.95
CA ILE A 358 25.24 -16.60 -21.56
C ILE A 358 24.07 -16.46 -22.53
N THR A 359 24.32 -16.70 -23.80
CA THR A 359 23.30 -16.56 -24.84
C THR A 359 22.54 -17.88 -25.01
N ASP A 360 21.21 -17.82 -25.15
CA ASP A 360 20.38 -19.02 -25.41
C ASP A 360 20.33 -19.36 -26.91
N GLY A 361 21.54 -19.45 -27.49
CA GLY A 361 21.78 -19.78 -28.89
C GLY A 361 22.08 -21.26 -29.09
N GLY A 362 22.56 -21.58 -30.30
CA GLY A 362 23.08 -22.90 -30.66
C GLY A 362 24.02 -22.76 -31.84
N PHE A 363 24.75 -23.83 -32.16
CA PHE A 363 25.55 -23.85 -33.38
C PHE A 363 24.61 -23.81 -34.59
N GLN A 364 24.89 -22.95 -35.55
CA GLN A 364 24.08 -22.80 -36.75
C GLN A 364 24.93 -22.93 -38.00
N THR A 365 24.36 -23.53 -39.04
CA THR A 365 24.95 -23.62 -40.37
C THR A 365 23.93 -23.12 -41.40
N GLN A 366 24.40 -22.57 -42.51
CA GLN A 366 23.51 -22.16 -43.59
C GLN A 366 23.15 -23.38 -44.43
N ASN A 367 21.86 -23.67 -44.55
CA ASN A 367 21.38 -24.71 -45.43
C ASN A 367 21.74 -24.36 -46.88
N PRO A 368 22.52 -25.18 -47.60
CA PRO A 368 23.00 -24.86 -48.95
C PRO A 368 21.88 -24.71 -49.99
N HIS A 369 20.71 -25.32 -49.77
CA HIS A 369 19.59 -25.32 -50.70
C HIS A 369 18.57 -24.22 -50.42
N THR A 370 18.30 -23.94 -49.14
CA THR A 370 17.27 -22.96 -48.75
C THR A 370 17.85 -21.60 -48.38
N GLY A 371 19.18 -21.52 -48.14
CA GLY A 371 19.87 -20.34 -47.66
C GLY A 371 19.51 -19.94 -46.22
N ARG A 372 18.67 -20.72 -45.53
CA ARG A 372 18.25 -20.45 -44.15
C ARG A 372 19.29 -20.97 -43.16
N MET A 373 19.45 -20.28 -42.05
CA MET A 373 20.25 -20.77 -40.93
C MET A 373 19.48 -21.90 -40.23
N GLU A 374 20.11 -23.06 -40.09
CA GLU A 374 19.59 -24.24 -39.41
C GLU A 374 20.52 -24.62 -38.25
N GLU A 375 19.95 -25.21 -37.20
CA GLU A 375 20.75 -25.70 -36.08
C GLU A 375 21.63 -26.87 -36.50
N MET A 376 22.91 -26.78 -36.17
CA MET A 376 23.92 -27.79 -36.45
C MET A 376 24.09 -28.69 -35.21
N ASP A 377 23.85 -29.98 -35.40
CA ASP A 377 24.14 -30.98 -34.37
C ASP A 377 25.61 -31.41 -34.46
N LEU A 378 26.40 -31.01 -33.47
CA LEU A 378 27.82 -31.34 -33.36
C LEU A 378 28.08 -32.61 -32.55
N GLY A 379 27.04 -33.35 -32.14
CA GLY A 379 27.18 -34.53 -31.27
C GLY A 379 27.55 -34.18 -29.82
N LEU A 380 27.40 -32.92 -29.42
CA LEU A 380 27.63 -32.43 -28.07
C LEU A 380 26.49 -32.86 -27.12
N PRO A 381 26.71 -32.90 -25.80
CA PRO A 381 25.68 -33.33 -24.83
C PRO A 381 24.50 -32.35 -24.71
N PHE A 382 24.54 -31.20 -25.40
CA PHE A 382 23.51 -30.17 -25.41
C PHE A 382 23.38 -29.59 -26.82
N LYS A 383 22.16 -29.13 -27.17
CA LYS A 383 21.89 -28.42 -28.44
C LYS A 383 21.89 -26.91 -28.27
N ARG A 384 21.27 -26.43 -27.19
CA ARG A 384 21.28 -25.02 -26.80
C ARG A 384 22.44 -24.75 -25.85
N TRP A 385 23.07 -23.59 -26.01
CA TRP A 385 24.17 -23.18 -25.16
C TRP A 385 23.77 -22.97 -23.69
N ALA A 386 22.54 -22.52 -23.40
CA ALA A 386 22.06 -22.42 -22.02
C ALA A 386 21.90 -23.79 -21.33
N ASP A 387 21.71 -24.86 -22.10
CA ASP A 387 21.60 -26.23 -21.58
C ASP A 387 22.98 -26.83 -21.27
N ALA A 388 24.08 -26.17 -21.65
CA ALA A 388 25.43 -26.56 -21.23
C ALA A 388 25.69 -26.32 -19.73
N LEU A 389 25.00 -25.35 -19.12
CA LEU A 389 25.28 -24.89 -17.75
C LEU A 389 25.19 -26.02 -16.70
N PRO A 390 24.17 -26.89 -16.68
CA PRO A 390 24.11 -28.01 -15.74
C PRO A 390 25.22 -29.05 -15.97
N HIS A 391 25.65 -29.27 -17.23
CA HIS A 391 26.78 -30.14 -17.54
C HIS A 391 28.10 -29.55 -17.03
N CYS A 392 28.28 -28.24 -17.19
CA CYS A 392 29.40 -27.48 -16.64
C CYS A 392 29.44 -27.53 -15.10
N ALA A 393 28.29 -27.38 -14.44
CA ALA A 393 28.19 -27.50 -12.99
C ALA A 393 28.55 -28.91 -12.52
N LYS A 394 28.07 -29.94 -13.23
CA LYS A 394 28.36 -31.35 -12.93
C LYS A 394 29.86 -31.66 -13.03
N ILE A 395 30.55 -31.24 -14.10
CA ILE A 395 31.97 -31.55 -14.27
C ILE A 395 32.85 -30.86 -13.21
N ILE A 396 32.49 -29.64 -12.78
CA ILE A 396 33.19 -28.96 -11.67
C ILE A 396 33.07 -29.79 -10.39
N ARG A 397 31.86 -30.27 -10.06
CA ARG A 397 31.64 -31.12 -8.88
C ARG A 397 32.38 -32.45 -8.97
N GLU A 398 32.43 -33.07 -10.15
CA GLU A 398 33.16 -34.34 -10.37
C GLU A 398 34.68 -34.18 -10.26
N LYS A 399 35.24 -33.02 -10.64
CA LYS A 399 36.67 -32.73 -10.44
C LYS A 399 37.03 -32.59 -8.96
N GLY A 400 36.11 -32.11 -8.13
CA GLY A 400 36.27 -32.04 -6.67
C GLY A 400 37.36 -31.06 -6.22
N CYS A 401 37.69 -30.05 -7.03
CA CYS A 401 38.64 -29.00 -6.65
C CYS A 401 38.07 -28.16 -5.50
N VAL A 402 38.85 -28.00 -4.43
CA VAL A 402 38.44 -27.24 -3.24
C VAL A 402 38.15 -25.78 -3.60
N GLY A 403 36.96 -25.30 -3.25
CA GLY A 403 36.55 -23.90 -3.43
C GLY A 403 35.87 -23.60 -4.77
N GLU A 404 35.64 -24.60 -5.61
CA GLU A 404 34.91 -24.43 -6.88
C GLU A 404 33.41 -24.79 -6.79
N GLU A 405 32.95 -25.27 -5.63
CA GLU A 405 31.53 -25.64 -5.41
C GLU A 405 30.58 -24.46 -5.65
N ASP A 406 31.01 -23.24 -5.31
CA ASP A 406 30.23 -22.02 -5.54
C ASP A 406 30.08 -21.69 -7.03
N LEU A 407 31.08 -22.04 -7.85
CA LEU A 407 31.01 -21.85 -9.31
C LEU A 407 29.99 -22.81 -9.93
N ALA A 408 29.96 -24.07 -9.47
CA ALA A 408 28.97 -25.04 -9.91
C ALA A 408 27.55 -24.59 -9.53
N ASP A 409 27.34 -24.12 -8.31
CA ASP A 409 26.03 -23.65 -7.85
C ASP A 409 25.59 -22.38 -8.62
N MET A 410 26.50 -21.46 -8.93
CA MET A 410 26.22 -20.29 -9.76
C MET A 410 25.78 -20.65 -11.19
N LEU A 411 26.41 -21.66 -11.80
CA LEU A 411 26.02 -22.16 -13.14
C LEU A 411 24.60 -22.74 -13.13
N ASP A 412 24.25 -23.55 -12.12
CA ASP A 412 22.89 -24.09 -11.97
C ASP A 412 21.86 -22.98 -11.70
N MET A 413 22.19 -22.01 -10.84
CA MET A 413 21.31 -20.85 -10.61
C MET A 413 21.07 -20.06 -11.89
N LYS A 414 22.11 -19.79 -12.69
CA LYS A 414 21.95 -19.09 -13.98
C LYS A 414 21.07 -19.88 -14.94
N HIS A 415 21.23 -21.20 -15.00
CA HIS A 415 20.35 -22.06 -15.80
C HIS A 415 18.89 -21.92 -15.36
N PHE A 416 18.62 -22.00 -14.05
CA PHE A 416 17.27 -21.82 -13.51
C PHE A 416 16.70 -20.44 -13.84
N VAL A 417 17.48 -19.37 -13.71
CA VAL A 417 17.04 -18.01 -14.08
C VAL A 417 16.68 -17.93 -15.57
N ILE A 418 17.52 -18.45 -16.46
CA ILE A 418 17.26 -18.46 -17.91
C ILE A 418 15.96 -19.23 -18.21
N LYS A 419 15.72 -20.36 -17.53
CA LYS A 419 14.51 -21.17 -17.69
C LYS A 419 13.30 -20.65 -16.89
N SER A 420 13.38 -19.45 -16.29
CA SER A 420 12.33 -18.84 -15.46
C SER A 420 11.91 -19.68 -14.22
N ARG A 421 12.84 -20.50 -13.72
CA ARG A 421 12.71 -21.37 -12.53
C ARG A 421 13.28 -20.68 -11.29
N ILE A 422 12.77 -19.48 -11.02
CA ILE A 422 13.29 -18.61 -9.95
C ILE A 422 13.19 -19.23 -8.56
N PRO A 423 12.10 -19.93 -8.16
CA PRO A 423 12.01 -20.55 -6.85
C PRO A 423 13.13 -21.56 -6.58
N GLU A 424 13.51 -22.37 -7.59
CA GLU A 424 14.61 -23.32 -7.45
C GLU A 424 15.97 -22.62 -7.34
N ALA A 425 16.18 -21.53 -8.10
CA ALA A 425 17.38 -20.71 -7.98
C ALA A 425 17.52 -20.12 -6.57
N VAL A 426 16.44 -19.57 -6.02
CA VAL A 426 16.38 -19.00 -4.66
C VAL A 426 16.67 -20.08 -3.61
N ALA A 427 16.03 -21.25 -3.73
CA ALA A 427 16.25 -22.36 -2.80
C ALA A 427 17.71 -22.85 -2.80
N LEU A 428 18.35 -22.90 -3.97
CA LEU A 428 19.77 -23.23 -4.08
C LEU A 428 20.65 -22.12 -3.47
N ALA A 429 20.31 -20.85 -3.73
CA ALA A 429 21.07 -19.71 -3.22
C ALA A 429 21.09 -19.66 -1.69
N ARG A 430 19.99 -19.99 -1.01
CA ARG A 430 19.94 -20.09 0.46
C ARG A 430 20.97 -21.08 1.00
N LYS A 431 20.96 -22.31 0.46
CA LYS A 431 21.89 -23.37 0.85
C LYS A 431 23.34 -22.96 0.57
N ALA A 432 23.56 -22.30 -0.56
CA ALA A 432 24.89 -21.83 -0.94
C ALA A 432 25.40 -20.70 -0.01
N ILE A 433 24.52 -19.81 0.48
CA ILE A 433 24.87 -18.75 1.44
C ILE A 433 25.24 -19.33 2.82
N GLU A 434 24.55 -20.38 3.27
CA GLU A 434 24.92 -21.09 4.51
C GLU A 434 26.35 -21.65 4.43
N ARG A 435 26.74 -22.15 3.26
CA ARG A 435 28.10 -22.66 3.01
C ARG A 435 29.12 -21.53 2.83
N ASN A 436 28.82 -20.54 1.99
CA ASN A 436 29.70 -19.40 1.72
C ASN A 436 28.91 -18.08 1.70
N PRO A 437 28.83 -17.36 2.84
CA PRO A 437 28.10 -16.09 2.92
C PRO A 437 28.86 -14.93 2.27
N ARG A 438 30.05 -15.14 1.70
CA ARG A 438 30.86 -14.08 1.06
C ARG A 438 30.71 -14.04 -0.46
N PHE A 439 29.89 -14.92 -1.05
CA PHE A 439 29.69 -14.99 -2.49
C PHE A 439 28.51 -14.11 -2.94
N PRO A 440 28.74 -12.95 -3.58
CA PRO A 440 27.72 -11.93 -3.77
C PRO A 440 26.59 -12.33 -4.72
N TYR A 441 26.87 -13.19 -5.70
CA TYR A 441 25.86 -13.60 -6.70
C TYR A 441 24.69 -14.37 -6.06
N PHE A 442 24.93 -15.12 -4.97
CA PHE A 442 23.85 -15.83 -4.29
C PHE A 442 22.82 -14.86 -3.71
N TYR A 443 23.28 -13.74 -3.14
CA TYR A 443 22.40 -12.69 -2.64
C TYR A 443 21.56 -12.08 -3.76
N TYR A 444 22.17 -11.80 -4.91
CA TYR A 444 21.44 -11.32 -6.09
C TYR A 444 20.31 -12.26 -6.49
N ILE A 445 20.55 -13.58 -6.52
CA ILE A 445 19.52 -14.57 -6.85
C ILE A 445 18.34 -14.53 -5.86
N ILE A 446 18.58 -14.33 -4.56
CA ILE A 446 17.49 -14.17 -3.58
C ILE A 446 16.61 -12.96 -3.92
N THR A 447 17.19 -11.84 -4.39
CA THR A 447 16.44 -10.62 -4.74
C THR A 447 15.48 -10.78 -5.93
N LEU A 448 15.61 -11.86 -6.71
CA LEU A 448 14.73 -12.18 -7.83
C LEU A 448 13.45 -12.91 -7.37
N GLY A 449 13.41 -13.39 -6.12
CA GLY A 449 12.28 -14.09 -5.53
C GLY A 449 11.05 -13.22 -5.29
N THR A 450 9.98 -13.85 -4.79
CA THR A 450 8.69 -13.18 -4.49
C THR A 450 8.64 -12.54 -3.10
N GLU A 451 9.51 -12.95 -2.18
CA GLU A 451 9.57 -12.41 -0.82
C GLU A 451 10.28 -11.04 -0.82
N ILE A 452 9.47 -9.97 -0.89
CA ILE A 452 9.93 -8.61 -1.16
C ILE A 452 10.85 -8.10 -0.02
N GLU A 453 10.43 -8.21 1.23
CA GLU A 453 11.21 -7.74 2.39
C GLU A 453 12.56 -8.46 2.52
N GLU A 454 12.53 -9.77 2.34
CA GLU A 454 13.73 -10.56 2.33
C GLU A 454 14.67 -10.15 1.19
N GLY A 455 14.11 -9.93 -0.01
CA GLY A 455 14.86 -9.43 -1.16
C GLY A 455 15.65 -8.15 -0.83
N LEU A 456 15.06 -7.20 -0.09
CA LEU A 456 15.76 -5.99 0.34
C LEU A 456 16.92 -6.29 1.30
N ARG A 457 16.67 -7.13 2.33
CA ARG A 457 17.70 -7.50 3.31
C ARG A 457 18.90 -8.15 2.61
N PHE A 458 18.65 -9.10 1.71
CA PHE A 458 19.71 -9.79 0.97
C PHE A 458 20.41 -8.88 -0.02
N ALA A 459 19.71 -7.95 -0.68
CA ALA A 459 20.35 -6.93 -1.53
C ALA A 459 21.36 -6.10 -0.72
N LYS A 460 20.93 -5.56 0.44
CA LYS A 460 21.78 -4.75 1.33
C LYS A 460 22.96 -5.54 1.90
N LYS A 461 22.76 -6.81 2.27
CA LYS A 461 23.84 -7.70 2.75
C LYS A 461 24.83 -8.06 1.64
N GLY A 462 24.33 -8.43 0.46
CA GLY A 462 25.14 -8.82 -0.68
C GLY A 462 26.06 -7.70 -1.17
N MET A 463 25.58 -6.45 -1.16
CA MET A 463 26.39 -5.28 -1.52
C MET A 463 27.59 -5.03 -0.58
N LYS A 464 27.60 -5.60 0.63
CA LYS A 464 28.73 -5.52 1.59
C LYS A 464 29.83 -6.56 1.33
N CYS A 465 29.66 -7.47 0.36
CA CYS A 465 30.68 -8.47 0.03
C CYS A 465 31.92 -7.82 -0.62
N LYS A 466 33.13 -8.22 -0.20
CA LYS A 466 34.40 -7.59 -0.64
C LYS A 466 34.73 -7.75 -2.13
N ASN A 467 34.38 -8.90 -2.71
CA ASN A 467 34.76 -9.26 -4.10
C ASN A 467 33.58 -9.12 -5.06
N ILE A 468 32.70 -8.15 -4.83
CA ILE A 468 31.54 -7.91 -5.68
C ILE A 468 31.94 -7.25 -7.00
N THR A 469 31.45 -7.79 -8.12
CA THR A 469 31.65 -7.17 -9.43
C THR A 469 30.73 -5.95 -9.59
N PRO A 470 31.09 -4.97 -10.45
CA PRO A 470 30.23 -3.81 -10.71
C PRO A 470 28.80 -4.21 -11.12
N PHE A 471 28.67 -5.21 -12.01
CA PHE A 471 27.36 -5.71 -12.44
C PHE A 471 26.51 -6.21 -11.27
N VAL A 472 27.04 -7.11 -10.43
CA VAL A 472 26.28 -7.70 -9.31
C VAL A 472 25.94 -6.63 -8.26
N ARG A 473 26.83 -5.65 -8.04
CA ARG A 473 26.57 -4.49 -7.17
C ARG A 473 25.40 -3.66 -7.69
N PHE A 474 25.43 -3.24 -8.95
CA PHE A 474 24.38 -2.39 -9.51
C PHE A 474 23.05 -3.14 -9.66
N ALA A 475 23.07 -4.43 -10.01
CA ALA A 475 21.86 -5.25 -10.04
C ALA A 475 21.18 -5.30 -8.66
N MET A 476 21.92 -5.60 -7.58
CA MET A 476 21.33 -5.58 -6.23
C MET A 476 20.90 -4.18 -5.78
N MET A 477 21.65 -3.14 -6.13
CA MET A 477 21.31 -1.76 -5.77
C MET A 477 20.00 -1.32 -6.44
N GLN A 478 19.81 -1.62 -7.72
CA GLN A 478 18.54 -1.34 -8.39
C GLN A 478 17.38 -2.11 -7.76
N ARG A 479 17.56 -3.39 -7.41
CA ARG A 479 16.55 -4.16 -6.69
C ARG A 479 16.24 -3.55 -5.33
N ALA A 480 17.25 -3.08 -4.60
CA ALA A 480 17.08 -2.41 -3.32
C ALA A 480 16.28 -1.10 -3.47
N VAL A 481 16.57 -0.28 -4.48
CA VAL A 481 15.81 0.94 -4.80
C VAL A 481 14.33 0.63 -5.03
N GLU A 482 14.05 -0.33 -5.92
CA GLU A 482 12.66 -0.69 -6.28
C GLU A 482 11.88 -1.23 -5.08
N ILE A 483 12.47 -2.18 -4.37
CA ILE A 483 11.82 -2.83 -3.23
C ILE A 483 11.60 -1.82 -2.08
N ALA A 484 12.64 -1.06 -1.70
CA ALA A 484 12.52 -0.10 -0.61
C ALA A 484 11.60 1.08 -0.98
N GLY A 485 11.56 1.48 -2.24
CA GLY A 485 10.62 2.50 -2.72
C GLY A 485 9.17 2.06 -2.55
N ASP A 486 8.86 0.82 -2.95
CA ASP A 486 7.52 0.23 -2.81
C ASP A 486 7.13 0.03 -1.34
N LEU A 487 7.99 -0.64 -0.55
CA LEU A 487 7.77 -0.85 0.89
C LEU A 487 7.60 0.47 1.64
N GLY A 488 8.40 1.48 1.32
CA GLY A 488 8.32 2.79 1.95
C GLY A 488 6.96 3.48 1.72
N VAL A 489 6.48 3.47 0.48
CA VAL A 489 5.15 4.04 0.16
C VAL A 489 4.04 3.23 0.84
N CYS A 490 4.06 1.89 0.75
CA CYS A 490 3.04 1.03 1.34
C CYS A 490 2.98 1.19 2.87
N ARG A 491 4.12 1.16 3.57
CA ARG A 491 4.17 1.27 5.03
C ARG A 491 3.66 2.61 5.53
N LEU A 492 3.97 3.72 4.84
CA LEU A 492 3.44 5.04 5.22
C LEU A 492 1.94 5.20 4.97
N LEU A 493 1.36 4.48 3.99
CA LEU A 493 -0.08 4.45 3.78
C LEU A 493 -0.82 3.63 4.85
N GLU A 494 -0.16 2.63 5.43
CA GLU A 494 -0.72 1.74 6.45
C GLU A 494 -0.53 2.27 7.87
N ALA A 495 0.48 3.12 8.09
CA ALA A 495 0.90 3.59 9.42
C ALA A 495 0.16 4.84 9.91
N GLN A 496 0.22 5.08 11.22
CA GLN A 496 0.01 6.41 11.80
C GLN A 496 1.36 7.03 12.22
N PRO A 497 1.49 8.37 12.18
CA PRO A 497 2.68 9.05 12.70
C PRO A 497 2.98 8.63 14.15
N GLY A 498 4.20 8.14 14.38
CA GLY A 498 4.66 7.63 15.68
C GLY A 498 4.48 6.13 15.91
N ASP A 499 3.90 5.39 14.97
CA ASP A 499 3.93 3.93 14.96
C ASP A 499 5.25 3.39 14.38
N GLN A 500 5.66 2.18 14.75
CA GLN A 500 6.85 1.52 14.18
C GLN A 500 6.82 1.47 12.64
N LYS A 501 5.65 1.16 12.06
CA LYS A 501 5.46 1.12 10.60
C LYS A 501 5.72 2.49 9.92
N TRP A 502 5.52 3.58 10.65
CA TRP A 502 5.81 4.92 10.14
C TRP A 502 7.32 5.17 10.06
N GLU A 503 8.04 4.79 11.11
CA GLU A 503 9.50 4.88 11.17
C GLU A 503 10.16 3.98 10.10
N GLU A 504 9.69 2.74 9.96
CA GLU A 504 10.10 1.82 8.89
C GLU A 504 9.84 2.40 7.49
N GLY A 505 8.65 2.96 7.27
CA GLY A 505 8.30 3.59 6.00
C GLY A 505 9.24 4.72 5.62
N ILE A 506 9.60 5.58 6.58
CA ILE A 506 10.59 6.65 6.37
C ILE A 506 11.96 6.04 6.05
N ALA A 507 12.42 5.07 6.84
CA ALA A 507 13.71 4.41 6.67
C ALA A 507 13.85 3.79 5.27
N PHE A 508 12.81 3.14 4.75
CA PHE A 508 12.80 2.58 3.41
C PHE A 508 12.86 3.65 2.31
N ILE A 509 12.10 4.75 2.43
CA ILE A 509 12.14 5.84 1.45
C ILE A 509 13.54 6.48 1.39
N VAL A 510 14.13 6.77 2.55
CA VAL A 510 15.48 7.35 2.63
C VAL A 510 16.51 6.38 2.04
N SER A 511 16.47 5.11 2.44
CA SER A 511 17.32 4.05 1.89
C SER A 511 17.22 3.94 0.36
N SER A 512 16.00 3.96 -0.18
CA SER A 512 15.76 3.90 -1.63
C SER A 512 16.35 5.12 -2.33
N LEU A 513 16.17 6.32 -1.77
CA LEU A 513 16.72 7.55 -2.33
C LEU A 513 18.24 7.57 -2.35
N ASP A 514 18.89 7.10 -1.30
CA ASP A 514 20.35 7.11 -1.23
C ASP A 514 20.96 6.07 -2.16
N ASP A 515 20.41 4.85 -2.21
CA ASP A 515 20.81 3.86 -3.22
C ASP A 515 20.58 4.39 -4.64
N ALA A 516 19.46 5.08 -4.89
CA ALA A 516 19.16 5.63 -6.20
C ALA A 516 20.15 6.73 -6.60
N LYS A 517 20.52 7.63 -5.68
CA LYS A 517 21.56 8.65 -5.93
C LYS A 517 22.89 7.99 -6.30
N THR A 518 23.33 7.01 -5.51
CA THR A 518 24.57 6.28 -5.77
C THR A 518 24.52 5.59 -7.13
N TYR A 519 23.44 4.89 -7.44
CA TYR A 519 23.25 4.24 -8.74
C TYR A 519 23.32 5.25 -9.89
N ILE A 520 22.58 6.35 -9.82
CA ILE A 520 22.54 7.40 -10.85
C ILE A 520 23.91 8.06 -11.07
N SER A 521 24.76 8.10 -10.05
CA SER A 521 26.11 8.65 -10.13
C SER A 521 27.17 7.67 -10.61
N GLU A 522 27.06 6.40 -10.24
CA GLU A 522 28.14 5.42 -10.41
C GLU A 522 27.88 4.37 -11.50
N ALA A 523 26.60 4.05 -11.77
CA ALA A 523 26.25 3.03 -12.76
C ALA A 523 26.49 3.53 -14.19
N PRO A 524 26.63 2.61 -15.17
CA PRO A 524 26.75 2.98 -16.57
C PRO A 524 25.59 3.88 -17.03
N PRO A 525 25.84 4.92 -17.84
CA PRO A 525 24.80 5.82 -18.32
C PRO A 525 23.79 5.11 -19.25
N ASP A 526 24.21 4.02 -19.88
CA ASP A 526 23.41 3.13 -20.71
C ASP A 526 22.85 1.92 -19.94
N ALA A 527 22.97 1.90 -18.60
CA ALA A 527 22.52 0.79 -17.79
C ALA A 527 21.02 0.54 -17.99
N ARG A 528 20.65 -0.72 -18.21
CA ARG A 528 19.28 -1.12 -18.55
C ARG A 528 18.22 -0.54 -17.61
N HIS A 529 18.53 -0.51 -16.31
CA HIS A 529 17.60 -0.09 -15.28
C HIS A 529 17.73 1.38 -14.85
N MET A 530 18.60 2.17 -15.50
CA MET A 530 18.79 3.59 -15.19
C MET A 530 17.47 4.36 -15.19
N LYS A 531 16.57 4.07 -16.14
CA LYS A 531 15.23 4.65 -16.23
C LYS A 531 14.37 4.38 -14.99
N ASN A 532 14.28 3.11 -14.57
CA ASN A 532 13.47 2.71 -13.42
C ASN A 532 13.98 3.37 -12.13
N VAL A 533 15.30 3.40 -11.94
CA VAL A 533 15.94 4.07 -10.80
C VAL A 533 15.67 5.57 -10.82
N LEU A 534 15.77 6.21 -11.99
CA LEU A 534 15.46 7.64 -12.14
C LEU A 534 13.99 7.95 -11.89
N TYR A 535 13.05 7.09 -12.30
CA TYR A 535 11.64 7.28 -11.99
C TYR A 535 11.41 7.28 -10.48
N TRP A 536 11.96 6.29 -9.75
CA TRP A 536 11.90 6.24 -8.29
C TRP A 536 12.56 7.46 -7.65
N TYR A 537 13.76 7.81 -8.07
CA TYR A 537 14.50 8.97 -7.55
C TYR A 537 13.66 10.25 -7.66
N ILE A 538 13.05 10.49 -8.82
CA ILE A 538 12.23 11.69 -9.05
C ILE A 538 11.03 11.71 -8.11
N VAL A 539 10.22 10.64 -8.06
CA VAL A 539 8.99 10.64 -7.25
C VAL A 539 9.26 10.64 -5.75
N LEU A 540 10.27 9.89 -5.29
CA LEU A 540 10.65 9.87 -3.87
C LEU A 540 11.30 11.18 -3.43
N THR A 541 12.02 11.88 -4.32
CA THR A 541 12.55 13.21 -4.01
C THR A 541 11.43 14.19 -3.73
N LEU A 542 10.29 14.08 -4.44
CA LEU A 542 9.11 14.89 -4.15
C LEU A 542 8.46 14.52 -2.81
N VAL A 543 8.41 13.22 -2.48
CA VAL A 543 7.92 12.78 -1.16
C VAL A 543 8.80 13.28 -0.01
N VAL A 544 10.12 13.34 -0.18
CA VAL A 544 11.02 13.79 0.90
C VAL A 544 11.19 15.31 0.93
N LYS A 545 11.38 15.95 -0.23
CA LYS A 545 11.74 17.37 -0.36
C LYS A 545 10.60 18.28 -0.84
N GLY A 546 9.42 17.73 -1.13
CA GLY A 546 8.23 18.41 -1.67
C GLY A 546 8.07 19.91 -1.36
N PRO A 547 7.98 20.33 -0.08
CA PRO A 547 7.82 21.74 0.29
C PRO A 547 8.90 22.67 -0.24
N SER A 548 10.13 22.16 -0.35
CA SER A 548 11.31 22.91 -0.81
C SER A 548 11.52 22.85 -2.32
N MET A 549 10.70 22.09 -3.06
CA MET A 549 10.85 21.97 -4.52
C MET A 549 10.31 23.20 -5.23
N SER A 550 11.00 23.67 -6.26
CA SER A 550 10.50 24.73 -7.15
C SER A 550 9.38 24.21 -8.07
N PRO A 551 8.43 25.05 -8.52
CA PRO A 551 7.38 24.66 -9.47
C PRO A 551 7.93 24.09 -10.79
N GLY A 552 9.09 24.57 -11.22
CA GLY A 552 9.80 24.09 -12.41
C GLY A 552 10.70 22.87 -12.18
N LEU A 553 10.74 22.30 -10.97
CA LEU A 553 11.59 21.16 -10.61
C LEU A 553 13.09 21.38 -10.87
N THR A 554 13.57 22.63 -10.73
CA THR A 554 14.96 23.00 -11.04
C THR A 554 15.97 22.27 -10.16
N GLU A 555 15.59 21.81 -8.97
CA GLU A 555 16.43 21.02 -8.07
C GLU A 555 16.75 19.64 -8.65
N LEU A 556 15.79 19.01 -9.34
CA LEU A 556 16.00 17.74 -10.04
C LEU A 556 16.91 17.90 -11.26
N GLN A 557 16.94 19.09 -11.86
CA GLN A 557 17.86 19.45 -12.95
C GLN A 557 19.27 19.78 -12.42
N LYS A 558 19.39 20.43 -11.25
CA LYS A 558 20.69 20.89 -10.72
C LYS A 558 21.45 19.85 -9.90
N GLN A 559 20.77 19.07 -9.04
CA GLN A 559 21.46 18.20 -8.06
C GLN A 559 21.98 16.90 -8.66
N GLN A 560 21.22 16.28 -9.57
CA GLN A 560 21.59 15.01 -10.22
C GLN A 560 21.37 15.03 -11.73
N ASP A 561 20.89 16.16 -12.26
CA ASP A 561 20.44 16.29 -13.64
C ASP A 561 19.49 15.15 -14.05
N ALA A 562 18.62 14.74 -13.12
CA ALA A 562 17.84 13.51 -13.22
C ALA A 562 16.87 13.52 -14.41
N ILE A 563 16.32 14.69 -14.75
CA ILE A 563 15.42 14.84 -15.90
C ILE A 563 16.16 14.59 -17.22
N HIS A 564 17.35 15.18 -17.38
CA HIS A 564 18.14 15.01 -18.59
C HIS A 564 18.80 13.62 -18.67
N LYS A 565 19.29 13.08 -17.54
CA LYS A 565 19.75 11.69 -17.46
C LYS A 565 18.65 10.69 -17.83
N LEU A 566 17.40 10.98 -17.48
CA LEU A 566 16.27 10.12 -17.84
C LEU A 566 16.00 10.17 -19.35
N GLN A 567 16.08 11.35 -19.97
CA GLN A 567 16.00 11.50 -21.43
C GLN A 567 17.13 10.74 -22.13
N THR A 568 18.36 10.88 -21.64
CA THR A 568 19.53 10.15 -22.14
C THR A 568 19.35 8.64 -22.03
N ALA A 569 18.85 8.14 -20.89
CA ALA A 569 18.60 6.71 -20.69
C ALA A 569 17.47 6.18 -21.60
N ASP A 570 16.45 6.99 -21.88
CA ASP A 570 15.43 6.67 -22.89
C ASP A 570 16.04 6.57 -24.29
N GLU A 571 16.92 7.50 -24.66
CA GLU A 571 17.60 7.48 -25.96
C GLU A 571 18.52 6.28 -26.14
N PHE A 572 19.30 5.89 -25.12
CA PHE A 572 20.08 4.64 -25.15
C PHE A 572 19.19 3.41 -25.33
N GLY A 573 18.05 3.37 -24.63
CA GLY A 573 17.07 2.30 -24.78
C GLY A 573 16.53 2.19 -26.20
N ILE A 574 16.06 3.32 -26.75
CA ILE A 574 15.50 3.40 -28.11
C ILE A 574 16.56 3.01 -29.14
N PHE A 575 17.77 3.54 -29.00
CA PHE A 575 18.90 3.19 -29.86
C PHE A 575 19.15 1.68 -29.84
N SER A 576 19.16 1.07 -28.65
CA SER A 576 19.36 -0.37 -28.43
C SER A 576 18.16 -1.24 -28.83
N GLY A 577 17.14 -0.66 -29.47
CA GLY A 577 15.95 -1.38 -29.95
C GLY A 577 14.91 -1.68 -28.87
N THR A 578 15.01 -1.02 -27.71
CA THR A 578 14.07 -1.14 -26.60
C THR A 578 13.20 0.10 -26.54
N ILE A 579 11.90 -0.05 -26.81
CA ILE A 579 10.94 1.03 -26.54
C ILE A 579 10.61 0.93 -25.05
N PRO A 580 10.85 1.99 -24.25
CA PRO A 580 10.50 1.93 -22.84
C PRO A 580 8.99 1.61 -22.71
N PRO A 581 8.60 0.58 -21.94
CA PRO A 581 7.19 0.24 -21.76
C PRO A 581 6.48 1.30 -20.92
N ASN A 582 5.15 1.36 -21.03
CA ASN A 582 4.33 2.23 -20.18
C ASN A 582 4.10 1.59 -18.81
N THR A 583 5.18 1.38 -18.04
CA THR A 583 5.07 0.83 -16.69
C THR A 583 4.34 1.79 -15.75
N GLN A 584 3.75 1.27 -14.68
CA GLN A 584 3.04 2.05 -13.66
C GLN A 584 3.89 3.21 -13.15
N LEU A 585 5.15 2.93 -12.77
CA LEU A 585 6.05 3.92 -12.21
C LEU A 585 6.43 5.00 -13.24
N ARG A 586 6.68 4.60 -14.50
CA ARG A 586 6.97 5.56 -15.58
C ARG A 586 5.79 6.49 -15.83
N LEU A 587 4.59 5.94 -15.99
CA LEU A 587 3.38 6.72 -16.21
C LEU A 587 3.13 7.68 -15.03
N THR A 588 3.36 7.21 -13.80
CA THR A 588 3.23 8.04 -12.58
C THR A 588 4.21 9.20 -12.62
N GLN A 589 5.49 8.92 -12.89
CA GLN A 589 6.53 9.95 -12.98
C GLN A 589 6.21 10.97 -14.10
N GLN A 590 5.76 10.50 -15.27
CA GLN A 590 5.39 11.37 -16.39
C GLN A 590 4.20 12.27 -16.03
N THR A 591 3.15 11.70 -15.43
CA THR A 591 1.97 12.46 -14.97
C THR A 591 2.38 13.53 -13.97
N VAL A 592 3.22 13.17 -12.98
CA VAL A 592 3.71 14.11 -11.96
C VAL A 592 4.52 15.23 -12.61
N VAL A 593 5.58 14.92 -13.36
CA VAL A 593 6.44 15.95 -13.96
C VAL A 593 5.68 16.86 -14.93
N LYS A 594 4.78 16.30 -15.73
CA LYS A 594 3.96 17.06 -16.69
C LYS A 594 3.03 18.06 -15.99
N LEU A 595 2.42 17.67 -14.87
CA LEU A 595 1.42 18.48 -14.19
C LEU A 595 2.00 19.34 -13.06
N TYR A 596 3.23 19.09 -12.62
CA TYR A 596 3.75 19.68 -11.37
C TYR A 596 3.65 21.21 -11.32
N SER A 597 4.08 21.89 -12.39
CA SER A 597 4.09 23.36 -12.44
C SER A 597 2.67 23.94 -12.40
N SER A 598 1.78 23.47 -13.29
CA SER A 598 0.40 23.97 -13.35
C SER A 598 -0.42 23.59 -12.12
N ALA A 599 -0.20 22.40 -11.57
CA ALA A 599 -0.80 21.97 -10.31
C ALA A 599 -0.34 22.85 -9.14
N THR A 600 0.95 23.21 -9.09
CA THR A 600 1.48 24.12 -8.07
C THR A 600 0.87 25.51 -8.18
N GLU A 601 0.72 26.04 -9.38
CA GLU A 601 0.06 27.33 -9.61
C GLU A 601 -1.40 27.32 -9.18
N GLU A 602 -2.13 26.27 -9.58
CA GLU A 602 -3.57 26.14 -9.34
C GLU A 602 -3.92 25.85 -7.87
N TRP A 603 -3.17 24.96 -7.22
CA TRP A 603 -3.50 24.42 -5.90
C TRP A 603 -2.52 24.80 -4.79
N GLY A 604 -1.36 25.36 -5.14
CA GLY A 604 -0.34 25.77 -4.17
C GLY A 604 -0.87 26.65 -3.03
N PRO A 605 -1.70 27.68 -3.30
CA PRO A 605 -2.30 28.50 -2.24
C PRO A 605 -3.18 27.71 -1.28
N VAL A 606 -3.92 26.72 -1.79
CA VAL A 606 -4.81 25.86 -0.98
C VAL A 606 -3.97 24.94 -0.08
N ILE A 607 -2.93 24.33 -0.63
CA ILE A 607 -2.00 23.47 0.14
C ILE A 607 -1.25 24.29 1.20
N ALA A 608 -0.78 25.49 0.85
CA ALA A 608 -0.09 26.36 1.81
C ALA A 608 -1.00 26.82 2.96
N HIS A 609 -2.28 27.11 2.67
CA HIS A 609 -3.27 27.44 3.69
C HIS A 609 -3.58 26.23 4.59
N PHE A 610 -3.72 25.05 4.00
CA PHE A 610 -3.91 23.80 4.74
C PHE A 610 -2.72 23.53 5.68
N ASP A 611 -1.50 23.65 5.18
CA ASP A 611 -0.27 23.43 5.94
C ASP A 611 -0.14 24.44 7.10
N SER A 612 -0.49 25.71 6.89
CA SER A 612 -0.38 26.73 7.94
C SER A 612 -1.37 26.52 9.08
N LEU A 613 -2.58 26.06 8.77
CA LEU A 613 -3.58 25.69 9.77
C LEU A 613 -3.18 24.41 10.52
N ALA A 614 -2.62 23.41 9.82
CA ALA A 614 -2.12 22.19 10.45
C ALA A 614 -0.94 22.46 11.40
N ALA A 615 -0.06 23.40 11.06
CA ALA A 615 1.04 23.85 11.93
C ALA A 615 0.52 24.47 13.24
N TYR A 616 -0.57 25.24 13.19
CA TYR A 616 -1.18 25.84 14.38
C TYR A 616 -1.79 24.79 15.34
N ASP A 617 -2.40 23.74 14.81
CA ASP A 617 -2.97 22.65 15.63
C ASP A 617 -1.90 21.68 16.19
N SER A 618 -0.68 21.66 15.64
CA SER A 618 0.39 20.70 15.95
C SER A 618 1.44 21.18 16.95
N ASP A 619 1.29 22.38 17.54
CA ASP A 619 2.10 22.88 18.68
C ASP A 619 2.01 21.98 19.96
N HIS A 620 1.31 20.83 19.88
CA HIS A 620 1.23 19.80 20.92
C HIS A 620 1.70 18.40 20.50
N GLN A 621 2.10 18.16 19.24
CA GLN A 621 2.73 16.90 18.78
C GLN A 621 3.77 17.22 17.71
N GLY A 622 5.05 17.23 18.12
CA GLY A 622 6.17 17.70 17.30
C GLY A 622 6.18 17.12 15.88
N GLN A 623 6.16 18.01 14.89
CA GLN A 623 6.51 17.69 13.51
C GLN A 623 7.94 17.15 13.48
N SER A 624 8.09 15.85 13.22
CA SER A 624 9.39 15.25 12.96
C SER A 624 9.84 15.68 11.55
N VAL A 625 10.80 16.59 11.48
CA VAL A 625 11.71 16.65 10.32
C VAL A 625 12.30 15.24 10.16
N ILE A 626 12.31 14.71 8.94
CA ILE A 626 12.96 13.42 8.66
C ILE A 626 14.45 13.59 9.01
N SER A 627 14.89 12.99 10.11
CA SER A 627 16.30 12.93 10.48
C SER A 627 16.94 11.77 9.72
N ALA A 628 17.92 12.06 8.87
CA ALA A 628 18.65 11.04 8.13
C ALA A 628 19.36 10.05 9.07
N GLU A 629 19.96 10.56 10.15
CA GLU A 629 20.63 9.73 11.17
C GLU A 629 19.65 8.75 11.83
N LYS A 630 18.44 9.22 12.19
CA LYS A 630 17.41 8.34 12.76
C LYS A 630 16.94 7.28 11.76
N ALA A 631 16.72 7.68 10.51
CA ALA A 631 16.29 6.75 9.46
C ALA A 631 17.33 5.66 9.18
N GLU A 632 18.62 5.99 9.27
CA GLU A 632 19.71 5.02 9.18
C GLU A 632 19.72 4.03 10.36
N ASP A 633 19.53 4.53 11.59
CA ASP A 633 19.43 3.70 12.80
C ASP A 633 18.23 2.74 12.74
N ASP A 634 17.06 3.25 12.35
CA ASP A 634 15.82 2.47 12.22
C ASP A 634 15.98 1.38 11.15
N LEU A 635 16.62 1.69 10.01
CA LEU A 635 16.95 0.71 8.98
C LEU A 635 17.91 -0.36 9.51
N ALA A 636 18.93 0.02 10.27
CA ALA A 636 19.89 -0.91 10.84
C ALA A 636 19.22 -1.88 11.82
N ALA A 637 18.34 -1.37 12.69
CA ALA A 637 17.53 -2.19 13.58
C ALA A 637 16.67 -3.19 12.81
N TRP A 638 15.96 -2.75 11.77
CA TRP A 638 15.14 -3.63 10.93
C TRP A 638 15.94 -4.71 10.18
N LEU A 639 17.19 -4.43 9.80
CA LEU A 639 18.08 -5.42 9.16
C LEU A 639 18.55 -6.51 10.13
N ASP A 640 18.61 -6.23 11.44
CA ASP A 640 19.17 -7.11 12.48
C ASP A 640 18.13 -8.10 13.06
N GLU A 641 16.83 -7.91 12.84
CA GLU A 641 15.74 -8.77 13.36
C GLU A 641 15.72 -10.21 12.78
N MET A 642 16.65 -10.57 11.89
CA MET A 642 16.69 -11.86 11.18
C MET A 642 17.43 -13.01 11.88
N ARG A 643 17.39 -13.11 13.22
CA ARG A 643 17.74 -14.39 13.88
C ARG A 643 16.59 -15.37 13.69
N LEU A 644 16.61 -16.10 12.56
CA LEU A 644 15.73 -17.23 12.17
C LEU A 644 14.64 -17.57 13.20
N ASP A 645 13.54 -16.82 13.17
CA ASP A 645 12.27 -17.24 13.73
C ASP A 645 11.24 -17.09 12.61
N ASP A 646 10.72 -18.22 12.16
CA ASP A 646 9.72 -18.33 11.11
C ASP A 646 8.36 -17.90 11.68
N GLY A 647 7.86 -16.72 11.29
CA GLY A 647 6.53 -16.30 11.73
C GLY A 647 6.07 -14.95 11.18
N ALA A 648 5.25 -15.02 10.13
CA ALA A 648 4.45 -13.98 9.48
C ALA A 648 4.17 -12.69 10.30
N GLN A 649 4.62 -11.57 9.74
CA GLN A 649 4.21 -10.23 10.16
C GLN A 649 2.84 -9.87 9.57
N ASP A 650 1.82 -9.96 10.42
CA ASP A 650 0.71 -9.00 10.59
C ASP A 650 -0.02 -8.48 9.32
N GLU A 651 -0.84 -9.34 8.72
CA GLU A 651 -1.95 -8.94 7.84
C GLU A 651 -3.21 -8.58 8.67
N SER A 652 -3.40 -7.30 9.01
CA SER A 652 -4.73 -6.66 8.92
C SER A 652 -4.63 -5.12 8.99
N CYS A 653 -5.02 -4.46 7.89
CA CYS A 653 -5.04 -3.02 7.78
C CYS A 653 -6.21 -2.40 8.55
N ILE A 654 -5.95 -1.43 9.43
CA ILE A 654 -6.97 -0.48 9.88
C ILE A 654 -6.34 0.92 9.91
N ALA A 655 -6.65 1.72 8.88
CA ALA A 655 -6.42 3.15 8.84
C ALA A 655 -7.04 3.83 10.08
N ARG A 656 -6.24 4.61 10.80
CA ARG A 656 -6.59 5.15 12.12
C ARG A 656 -6.18 6.62 12.23
N CYS A 657 -6.76 7.50 11.42
CA CYS A 657 -6.36 8.91 11.24
C CYS A 657 -5.90 9.66 12.51
N SER A 658 -4.76 10.33 12.40
CA SER A 658 -4.04 11.20 13.35
C SER A 658 -4.69 12.58 13.56
N HIS A 659 -6.00 12.66 13.80
CA HIS A 659 -6.68 13.96 13.99
C HIS A 659 -7.33 14.11 15.36
N PRO A 660 -7.58 15.35 15.85
CA PRO A 660 -8.13 15.62 17.17
C PRO A 660 -9.34 14.74 17.47
N ARG A 661 -9.25 14.00 18.57
CA ARG A 661 -10.28 13.04 18.99
C ARG A 661 -11.57 13.81 19.27
N ILE A 662 -12.58 13.68 18.40
CA ILE A 662 -13.97 14.01 18.79
C ILE A 662 -14.39 12.92 19.79
N ARG A 663 -14.05 13.12 21.06
CA ARG A 663 -14.47 12.23 22.15
C ARG A 663 -15.98 12.39 22.33
N ALA A 664 -16.76 11.45 21.79
CA ALA A 664 -18.15 11.27 22.23
C ALA A 664 -18.20 10.73 23.67
N ASN A 665 -17.13 10.06 24.13
CA ASN A 665 -16.90 9.57 25.48
C ASN A 665 -15.39 9.63 25.83
N SER A 666 -15.04 9.93 27.08
CA SER A 666 -13.66 10.06 27.58
C SER A 666 -13.02 8.75 28.08
N VAL A 667 -13.70 7.61 27.91
CA VAL A 667 -13.30 6.31 28.49
C VAL A 667 -12.19 5.63 27.70
N GLU A 668 -11.11 5.26 28.38
CA GLU A 668 -10.09 4.38 27.84
C GLU A 668 -10.58 2.91 27.88
N LEU A 669 -10.88 2.36 26.70
CA LEU A 669 -11.31 0.97 26.52
C LEU A 669 -10.11 0.09 26.15
N TYR A 670 -10.15 -1.17 26.59
CA TYR A 670 -9.18 -2.15 26.10
C TYR A 670 -9.36 -2.39 24.61
N ARG A 671 -8.25 -2.72 23.93
CA ARG A 671 -8.23 -3.01 22.49
C ARG A 671 -8.04 -4.49 22.22
N CYS A 672 -8.71 -4.97 21.18
CA CYS A 672 -8.49 -6.32 20.67
C CYS A 672 -7.04 -6.46 20.20
N SER A 673 -6.37 -7.53 20.61
CA SER A 673 -4.98 -7.85 20.25
C SER A 673 -4.83 -8.27 18.79
N TYR A 674 -5.94 -8.49 18.08
CA TYR A 674 -5.94 -8.74 16.64
C TYR A 674 -6.41 -7.49 15.89
N CYS A 675 -7.72 -7.23 15.87
CA CYS A 675 -8.31 -6.16 15.05
C CYS A 675 -8.26 -4.76 15.69
N GLY A 676 -7.54 -4.53 16.79
CA GLY A 676 -7.38 -3.21 17.43
C GLY A 676 -8.64 -2.53 17.98
N ASN A 677 -9.81 -3.16 17.83
CA ASN A 677 -11.11 -2.58 18.16
C ASN A 677 -11.28 -2.36 19.68
N PRO A 678 -11.78 -1.20 20.12
CA PRO A 678 -12.01 -0.92 21.53
C PRO A 678 -13.28 -1.60 22.06
N SER A 679 -13.23 -2.22 23.24
CA SER A 679 -14.42 -2.70 23.95
C SER A 679 -14.20 -2.85 25.46
N ALA A 680 -15.25 -2.62 26.24
CA ALA A 680 -15.29 -2.83 27.68
C ALA A 680 -15.26 -4.33 28.07
N VAL A 681 -15.70 -5.20 27.15
CA VAL A 681 -16.04 -6.62 27.39
C VAL A 681 -15.20 -7.61 26.58
N LEU A 682 -14.00 -7.21 26.15
CA LEU A 682 -13.07 -8.13 25.47
C LEU A 682 -12.77 -9.38 26.32
N ARG A 683 -12.75 -10.54 25.65
CA ARG A 683 -12.41 -11.83 26.25
C ARG A 683 -10.90 -11.92 26.44
N LYS A 684 -10.46 -12.34 27.62
CA LYS A 684 -9.03 -12.61 27.86
C LYS A 684 -8.66 -13.95 27.23
N CYS A 685 -7.42 -14.07 26.74
CA CYS A 685 -6.83 -15.35 26.41
C CYS A 685 -6.87 -16.27 27.64
N SER A 686 -7.40 -17.49 27.49
CA SER A 686 -7.51 -18.45 28.60
C SER A 686 -6.17 -18.98 29.09
N GLY A 687 -5.12 -18.88 28.27
CA GLY A 687 -3.75 -19.25 28.64
C GLY A 687 -3.08 -18.15 29.45
N CYS A 688 -2.65 -17.07 28.78
CA CYS A 688 -1.81 -16.03 29.39
C CYS A 688 -2.57 -14.89 30.09
N ALA A 689 -3.89 -14.75 29.87
CA ALA A 689 -4.72 -13.62 30.30
C ALA A 689 -4.26 -12.19 29.88
N LYS A 690 -3.14 -12.07 29.14
CA LYS A 690 -2.56 -10.82 28.65
C LYS A 690 -3.24 -10.35 27.36
N ALA A 691 -3.34 -11.22 26.36
CA ALA A 691 -4.04 -10.91 25.12
C ALA A 691 -5.56 -10.86 25.32
N ARG A 692 -6.23 -10.01 24.52
CA ARG A 692 -7.68 -9.76 24.62
C ARG A 692 -8.32 -9.77 23.23
N TYR A 693 -9.50 -10.36 23.11
CA TYR A 693 -10.15 -10.57 21.81
C TYR A 693 -11.62 -10.16 21.84
N CYS A 694 -12.12 -9.66 20.70
CA CYS A 694 -13.56 -9.41 20.54
C CYS A 694 -14.36 -10.72 20.67
N ASP A 695 -13.89 -11.77 20.00
CA ASP A 695 -14.51 -13.09 19.95
C ASP A 695 -13.48 -14.19 19.62
N SER A 696 -13.98 -15.43 19.45
CA SER A 696 -13.16 -16.57 19.07
C SER A 696 -12.60 -16.49 17.65
N SER A 697 -13.19 -15.67 16.76
CA SER A 697 -12.66 -15.46 15.41
C SER A 697 -11.36 -14.67 15.47
N CYS A 698 -11.39 -13.50 16.13
CA CYS A 698 -10.19 -12.68 16.35
C CYS A 698 -9.09 -13.45 17.10
N GLN A 699 -9.45 -14.32 18.04
CA GLN A 699 -8.48 -15.17 18.73
C GLN A 699 -7.84 -16.20 17.79
N LYS A 700 -8.64 -16.86 16.93
CA LYS A 700 -8.12 -17.83 15.95
C LYS A 700 -7.22 -17.17 14.92
N SER A 701 -7.60 -15.99 14.43
CA SER A 701 -6.81 -15.24 13.44
C SER A 701 -5.47 -14.80 14.01
N HIS A 702 -5.41 -14.37 15.26
CA HIS A 702 -4.14 -14.03 15.95
C HIS A 702 -3.43 -15.26 16.55
N TRP A 703 -3.97 -16.47 16.40
CA TRP A 703 -3.42 -17.62 17.13
C TRP A 703 -2.04 -18.03 16.63
N SER A 704 -1.78 -17.91 15.33
CA SER A 704 -0.46 -18.19 14.74
C SER A 704 0.63 -17.40 15.46
N ASP A 705 0.37 -16.12 15.74
CA ASP A 705 1.38 -15.18 16.23
C ASP A 705 1.40 -15.18 17.77
N HIS A 706 0.22 -15.23 18.39
CA HIS A 706 0.12 -15.21 19.85
C HIS A 706 0.65 -16.50 20.50
N LYS A 707 0.58 -17.65 19.81
CA LYS A 707 0.90 -18.95 20.41
C LYS A 707 2.32 -19.02 20.97
N ALA A 708 3.30 -18.41 20.29
CA ALA A 708 4.70 -18.42 20.73
C ALA A 708 4.93 -17.68 22.06
N VAL A 709 4.13 -16.64 22.32
CA VAL A 709 4.24 -15.77 23.51
C VAL A 709 3.18 -16.07 24.59
N CYS A 710 2.26 -16.99 24.33
CA CYS A 710 1.18 -17.37 25.25
C CYS A 710 1.70 -18.28 26.37
N LYS A 711 2.22 -17.67 27.44
CA LYS A 711 2.67 -18.35 28.67
C LYS A 711 1.71 -18.03 29.82
N SER A 712 1.25 -19.07 30.53
CA SER A 712 0.33 -18.99 31.69
C SER A 712 0.94 -18.29 32.88
#